data_AF-B2AN00-F1
#
_entry.id   AF-B2AN00-F1
#
_cell.length_a   1.000
_cell.length_b   1.000
_cell.length_c   1.000
_cell.angle_alpha   90.00
_cell.angle_beta   90.00
_cell.angle_gamma   90.00
#
_symmetry.space_group_name_H-M   'P 1'
#
loop_
_entity.id
_entity.type
_entity.pdbx_description
1 polymer ?
#
loop_
_entity_poly.entity_id
_entity_poly.type
_entity_poly.pdbx_seq_one_letter_code
_entity_poly.pdbx_strand_id
1 'polypeptide(L)'
;MSDQPPHDISEHISKDAASWSTAPLLNFLLHYTRETEEKGRYSDRISGLKAIDVLNKGYTEEDPLPDESEELRQSLLQLIRDGPGKEKVPKGTSVTIVGAGVSGLCAGYELKKAGFDVTILEASSRVGGRVVTFRDPIFAPGLHAEGGAMRIPGNHFLLRTYIDNFKIGELFNFEMQNKFIYLSEYRGGTTLTYDDFNAKLKSQEPELLKLFPSLKKCERGHTIDKLWEVAVAPVVEDFRKAYKNAEGDEPFKIKTAYQAITNLYDKYTLRSYLQERAGWSPDAIKLYDLGNAHVVFENGFIESFKDAFLSSNSQGAQVGMQQLQGGMDLVPKAFISPDRGENSLIDNIIFGARVTHITDLKPSPNPKIPTAPQIKITYETTGSKKLTVESDYLILAIPNTALRAITKSRPFATAQEQAIRDVRYVEVTKVLLQYKTRWWEQIFTDHNLGTDGGLVSDLPIRYTVFPVSKDNDQFKHSRRGAIMAAYTFEQDATILGAMSPERQVRIAAENLHTIFPEAKSLELLEAGTSQVFPSDELAGGSAFCYFGPGQKKQYLEAMCESDWKWPESSRLGKPRVFFAGEQASYTHGWIQGAMEAGLRCVQQAYASATDLVVTVRDGKEEQEGEEGEEGVVTE
;
A
#
# COMPACT_ATOMS: atom_id res chain seq x y z
N MET A 1 -37.47 23.82 17.51
CA MET A 1 -36.68 25.04 17.33
C MET A 1 -35.37 24.88 18.10
N SER A 2 -34.34 24.41 17.41
CA SER A 2 -32.98 24.96 17.46
C SER A 2 -32.27 24.39 16.26
N ASP A 3 -32.44 25.06 15.12
CA ASP A 3 -31.64 24.84 13.92
C ASP A 3 -30.18 25.19 14.26
N GLN A 4 -29.32 24.19 14.38
CA GLN A 4 -27.90 24.41 14.18
C GLN A 4 -27.58 24.03 12.73
N PRO A 5 -26.89 24.90 11.98
CA PRO A 5 -26.52 24.59 10.60
C PRO A 5 -25.52 23.43 10.60
N PRO A 6 -25.50 22.59 9.55
CA PRO A 6 -24.48 21.56 9.41
C PRO A 6 -23.12 22.27 9.33
N HIS A 7 -22.21 21.90 10.24
CA HIS A 7 -20.83 22.39 10.26
C HIS A 7 -20.22 22.37 8.86
N ASP A 8 -19.58 23.48 8.48
CA ASP A 8 -18.88 23.62 7.21
C ASP A 8 -17.55 22.84 7.28
N ILE A 9 -17.56 21.61 6.75
CA ILE A 9 -16.45 20.67 6.78
C ILE A 9 -15.27 21.13 5.88
N SER A 10 -15.44 22.21 5.09
CA SER A 10 -14.35 22.74 4.25
C SER A 10 -13.14 23.21 5.07
N GLU A 11 -13.31 23.52 6.36
CA GLU A 11 -12.21 23.88 7.27
C GLU A 11 -11.44 22.67 7.84
N HIS A 12 -12.06 21.48 7.93
CA HIS A 12 -11.46 20.33 8.64
C HIS A 12 -10.60 19.39 7.78
N ILE A 13 -10.55 19.58 6.45
CA ILE A 13 -9.65 18.83 5.56
C ILE A 13 -8.55 19.76 5.03
N SER A 14 -8.09 20.64 5.91
CA SER A 14 -7.05 21.62 5.62
C SER A 14 -5.68 21.04 5.97
N LYS A 15 -4.90 20.70 4.94
CA LYS A 15 -3.48 20.28 4.99
C LYS A 15 -3.11 19.00 5.76
N ASP A 16 -4.02 18.40 6.52
CA ASP A 16 -3.74 17.25 7.41
C ASP A 16 -4.13 15.86 6.84
N ALA A 17 -3.98 15.67 5.53
CA ALA A 17 -4.14 14.35 4.92
C ALA A 17 -2.89 13.45 5.12
N ALA A 18 -2.37 13.41 6.34
CA ALA A 18 -1.27 12.56 6.79
C ALA A 18 -1.80 11.14 7.02
N SER A 19 -1.65 10.25 6.04
CA SER A 19 -2.40 8.99 5.92
C SER A 19 -2.42 8.06 7.15
N TRP A 20 -3.64 7.61 7.40
CA TRP A 20 -4.19 7.09 8.66
C TRP A 20 -4.44 5.57 8.57
N SER A 21 -3.54 4.83 7.89
CA SER A 21 -3.70 3.39 7.65
C SER A 21 -3.21 2.49 8.77
N THR A 22 -2.60 3.06 9.80
CA THR A 22 -1.91 2.31 10.86
C THR A 22 -2.84 1.77 11.95
N ALA A 23 -4.16 1.84 11.78
CA ALA A 23 -5.15 1.37 12.77
C ALA A 23 -4.94 -0.09 13.27
N PRO A 24 -4.53 -1.09 12.45
CA PRO A 24 -4.22 -2.42 12.96
C PRO A 24 -2.98 -2.45 13.85
N LEU A 25 -1.94 -1.68 13.48
CA LEU A 25 -0.75 -1.47 14.30
C LEU A 25 -1.15 -0.86 15.63
N LEU A 26 -2.01 0.15 15.59
CA LEU A 26 -2.45 0.86 16.77
C LEU A 26 -3.24 -0.02 17.75
N ASN A 27 -4.22 -0.77 17.23
CA ASN A 27 -4.98 -1.74 18.01
C ASN A 27 -4.07 -2.82 18.61
N PHE A 28 -3.04 -3.28 17.88
CA PHE A 28 -2.05 -4.19 18.41
C PHE A 28 -1.23 -3.56 19.56
N LEU A 29 -0.68 -2.36 19.38
CA LEU A 29 0.15 -1.68 20.39
C LEU A 29 -0.63 -1.44 21.70
N LEU A 30 -1.90 -1.05 21.59
CA LEU A 30 -2.77 -0.81 22.74
C LEU A 30 -3.29 -2.11 23.38
N HIS A 31 -3.45 -3.21 22.61
CA HIS A 31 -3.87 -4.50 23.17
C HIS A 31 -2.74 -5.24 23.90
N TYR A 32 -1.52 -5.23 23.35
CA TYR A 32 -0.31 -5.72 24.03
C TYR A 32 -0.12 -5.07 25.42
N THR A 33 -0.58 -3.82 25.55
CA THR A 33 -0.58 -3.05 26.80
C THR A 33 -1.53 -3.62 27.87
N ARG A 34 -2.76 -4.03 27.51
CA ARG A 34 -3.73 -4.60 28.48
C ARG A 34 -3.28 -5.97 28.99
N GLU A 35 -2.79 -6.83 28.09
CA GLU A 35 -2.29 -8.16 28.49
C GLU A 35 -1.06 -8.10 29.39
N THR A 36 -0.15 -7.14 29.18
CA THR A 36 1.07 -7.00 29.99
C THR A 36 0.79 -6.38 31.37
N GLU A 37 -0.22 -5.51 31.50
CA GLU A 37 -0.68 -4.97 32.78
C GLU A 37 -1.47 -6.02 33.60
N GLU A 38 -2.30 -6.83 32.96
CA GLU A 38 -3.03 -7.93 33.64
C GLU A 38 -2.11 -9.09 34.05
N LYS A 39 -1.04 -9.36 33.29
CA LYS A 39 -0.05 -10.42 33.58
C LYS A 39 1.10 -9.95 34.48
N GLY A 40 0.99 -8.80 35.13
CA GLY A 40 1.98 -8.16 36.02
C GLY A 40 2.44 -8.93 37.27
N ARG A 41 2.24 -10.25 37.35
CA ARG A 41 2.91 -11.14 38.31
C ARG A 41 3.11 -12.50 37.66
N TYR A 42 4.24 -12.76 37.01
CA TYR A 42 4.80 -14.12 36.90
C TYR A 42 6.24 -14.06 36.36
N SER A 43 7.18 -13.77 37.26
CA SER A 43 8.41 -14.55 37.30
C SER A 43 8.03 -15.96 37.75
N ASP A 44 8.54 -16.97 37.06
CA ASP A 44 8.47 -18.41 37.37
C ASP A 44 7.17 -19.16 37.06
N ARG A 45 7.26 -20.03 36.03
CA ARG A 45 6.35 -21.14 35.63
C ARG A 45 5.43 -20.85 34.46
N ILE A 46 5.93 -21.15 33.25
CA ILE A 46 5.08 -21.65 32.15
C ILE A 46 5.70 -22.95 31.64
N SER A 47 5.51 -24.01 32.42
CA SER A 47 5.53 -25.38 31.92
C SER A 47 4.07 -25.84 31.82
N GLY A 48 3.56 -25.90 30.60
CA GLY A 48 2.32 -26.63 30.29
C GLY A 48 1.03 -25.83 30.43
N LEU A 49 0.71 -25.01 29.43
CA LEU A 49 -0.68 -24.67 29.08
C LEU A 49 -0.77 -24.63 27.54
N LYS A 50 -1.72 -25.38 26.98
CA LYS A 50 -1.93 -25.55 25.55
C LYS A 50 -2.38 -24.23 24.93
N ALA A 51 -1.61 -23.70 23.99
CA ALA A 51 -1.82 -22.44 23.28
C ALA A 51 -3.03 -22.41 22.32
N ILE A 52 -4.02 -23.31 22.48
CA ILE A 52 -5.16 -23.46 21.56
C ILE A 52 -6.49 -22.99 22.18
N ASP A 53 -6.62 -22.93 23.51
CA ASP A 53 -7.91 -22.59 24.15
C ASP A 53 -8.11 -21.10 24.43
N VAL A 54 -7.08 -20.25 24.24
CA VAL A 54 -7.21 -18.77 24.37
C VAL A 54 -7.62 -18.12 23.04
N LEU A 55 -7.40 -18.79 21.90
CA LEU A 55 -7.71 -18.26 20.57
C LEU A 55 -9.19 -18.42 20.16
N ASN A 56 -10.00 -19.17 20.92
CA ASN A 56 -11.39 -19.52 20.55
C ASN A 56 -12.48 -19.03 21.53
N LYS A 57 -12.13 -18.27 22.57
CA LYS A 57 -13.14 -17.60 23.41
C LYS A 57 -13.28 -16.15 22.96
N GLY A 58 -14.16 -15.92 22.00
CA GLY A 58 -14.63 -14.58 21.69
C GLY A 58 -15.28 -13.96 22.93
N TYR A 59 -14.87 -12.73 23.24
CA TYR A 59 -15.42 -11.80 24.24
C TYR A 59 -14.92 -10.40 23.88
N THR A 60 -15.57 -9.27 24.10
CA THR A 60 -16.98 -8.82 24.30
C THR A 60 -16.89 -7.30 24.06
N GLU A 61 -17.89 -6.69 23.42
CA GLU A 61 -17.94 -5.25 23.05
C GLU A 61 -18.05 -4.29 24.26
N GLU A 62 -17.03 -4.20 25.10
CA GLU A 62 -16.96 -3.14 26.13
C GLU A 62 -15.77 -2.21 25.84
N ASP A 63 -16.09 -1.12 25.14
CA ASP A 63 -15.27 0.02 24.69
C ASP A 63 -14.09 -0.28 23.73
N PRO A 64 -14.33 -0.34 22.40
CA PRO A 64 -13.26 -0.17 21.43
C PRO A 64 -12.68 1.24 21.56
N LEU A 65 -11.34 1.34 21.62
CA LEU A 65 -10.65 2.63 21.55
C LEU A 65 -11.09 3.37 20.27
N PRO A 66 -11.48 4.65 20.36
CA PRO A 66 -11.80 5.46 19.19
C PRO A 66 -10.59 5.51 18.25
N ASP A 67 -10.81 5.15 16.98
CA ASP A 67 -9.79 5.12 15.95
C ASP A 67 -9.69 6.49 15.26
N GLU A 68 -8.48 7.00 15.17
CA GLU A 68 -8.14 8.20 14.41
C GLU A 68 -8.49 8.12 12.93
N SER A 69 -8.48 6.89 12.39
CA SER A 69 -8.90 6.61 11.04
C SER A 69 -10.42 6.75 10.87
N GLU A 70 -11.22 6.75 11.93
CA GLU A 70 -12.68 6.81 11.81
C GLU A 70 -13.11 8.18 11.29
N GLU A 71 -12.53 9.30 11.73
CA GLU A 71 -12.87 10.64 11.20
C GLU A 71 -12.44 10.82 9.73
N LEU A 72 -11.24 10.35 9.35
CA LEU A 72 -10.81 10.34 7.95
C LEU A 72 -11.67 9.38 7.11
N ARG A 73 -11.94 8.18 7.62
CA ARG A 73 -12.79 7.19 6.97
C ARG A 73 -14.16 7.79 6.73
N GLN A 74 -14.77 8.40 7.74
CA GLN A 74 -16.04 9.09 7.59
C GLN A 74 -15.93 10.21 6.55
N SER A 75 -14.88 11.01 6.57
CA SER A 75 -14.66 12.10 5.59
C SER A 75 -14.49 11.59 4.15
N LEU A 76 -13.71 10.53 3.94
CA LEU A 76 -13.46 9.96 2.62
C LEU A 76 -14.67 9.16 2.10
N LEU A 77 -15.36 8.41 2.97
CA LEU A 77 -16.61 7.74 2.64
C LEU A 77 -17.72 8.75 2.35
N GLN A 78 -17.76 9.85 3.10
CA GLN A 78 -18.65 10.98 2.85
C GLN A 78 -18.34 11.61 1.49
N LEU A 79 -17.07 11.81 1.13
CA LEU A 79 -16.70 12.30 -0.20
C LEU A 79 -17.23 11.37 -1.30
N ILE A 80 -17.04 10.06 -1.17
CA ILE A 80 -17.54 9.09 -2.16
C ILE A 80 -19.07 9.16 -2.29
N ARG A 81 -19.77 9.31 -1.16
CA ARG A 81 -21.24 9.31 -1.08
C ARG A 81 -21.86 10.62 -1.55
N ASP A 82 -21.37 11.74 -1.04
CA ASP A 82 -22.00 13.07 -1.12
C ASP A 82 -21.24 14.01 -2.08
N GLY A 83 -20.05 13.64 -2.54
CA GLY A 83 -19.15 14.48 -3.32
C GLY A 83 -18.23 15.35 -2.43
N PRO A 84 -17.28 16.08 -3.05
CA PRO A 84 -16.28 16.88 -2.32
C PRO A 84 -16.82 18.17 -1.67
N GLY A 85 -18.08 18.55 -1.93
CA GLY A 85 -18.74 19.69 -1.30
C GLY A 85 -20.05 20.08 -1.99
N LYS A 86 -20.68 21.16 -1.49
CA LYS A 86 -22.00 21.64 -1.97
C LYS A 86 -21.92 22.69 -3.09
N GLU A 87 -20.80 23.41 -3.17
CA GLU A 87 -20.57 24.44 -4.18
C GLU A 87 -20.49 23.84 -5.58
N LYS A 88 -21.08 24.52 -6.55
CA LYS A 88 -20.99 24.07 -7.94
C LYS A 88 -19.65 24.45 -8.52
N VAL A 89 -18.95 23.46 -9.07
CA VAL A 89 -17.76 23.70 -9.89
C VAL A 89 -18.16 24.55 -11.09
N PRO A 90 -17.40 25.62 -11.43
CA PRO A 90 -17.69 26.43 -12.61
C PRO A 90 -17.79 25.59 -13.89
N LYS A 91 -18.76 25.92 -14.75
CA LYS A 91 -19.00 25.14 -15.97
C LYS A 91 -17.76 25.19 -16.89
N GLY A 92 -17.29 24.03 -17.30
CA GLY A 92 -16.12 23.90 -18.17
C GLY A 92 -14.78 23.89 -17.44
N THR A 93 -14.77 23.87 -16.10
CA THR A 93 -13.54 23.63 -15.35
C THR A 93 -12.98 22.26 -15.69
N SER A 94 -11.76 22.25 -16.21
CA SER A 94 -11.12 21.08 -16.82
C SER A 94 -9.98 20.53 -15.96
N VAL A 95 -9.85 19.21 -15.93
CA VAL A 95 -8.77 18.52 -15.22
C VAL A 95 -8.19 17.40 -16.09
N THR A 96 -6.88 17.45 -16.29
CA THR A 96 -6.14 16.36 -16.91
C THR A 96 -5.52 15.46 -15.83
N ILE A 97 -5.68 14.15 -15.96
CA ILE A 97 -5.07 13.16 -15.08
C ILE A 97 -4.08 12.33 -15.90
N VAL A 98 -2.85 12.20 -15.40
CA VAL A 98 -1.82 11.37 -16.04
C VAL A 98 -1.78 10.02 -15.34
N GLY A 99 -2.13 8.96 -16.06
CA GLY A 99 -2.16 7.57 -15.60
C GLY A 99 -3.56 7.09 -15.18
N ALA A 100 -4.03 6.01 -15.81
CA ALA A 100 -5.27 5.31 -15.48
C ALA A 100 -5.06 4.14 -14.51
N GLY A 101 -4.15 4.31 -13.54
CA GLY A 101 -4.06 3.45 -12.36
C GLY A 101 -5.21 3.70 -11.39
N VAL A 102 -5.33 2.89 -10.34
CA VAL A 102 -6.46 3.00 -9.38
C VAL A 102 -6.60 4.41 -8.79
N SER A 103 -5.49 5.09 -8.49
CA SER A 103 -5.52 6.47 -7.97
C SER A 103 -6.12 7.47 -8.97
N GLY A 104 -5.69 7.42 -10.23
CA GLY A 104 -6.17 8.30 -11.29
C GLY A 104 -7.61 8.02 -11.69
N LEU A 105 -8.02 6.76 -11.73
CA LEU A 105 -9.41 6.36 -11.98
C LEU A 105 -10.33 6.81 -10.83
N CYS A 106 -9.92 6.61 -9.58
CA CYS A 106 -10.65 7.07 -8.41
C CYS A 106 -10.86 8.59 -8.44
N ALA A 107 -9.78 9.35 -8.66
CA ALA A 107 -9.84 10.81 -8.76
C ALA A 107 -10.72 11.27 -9.94
N GLY A 108 -10.54 10.67 -11.12
CA GLY A 108 -11.30 11.03 -12.32
C GLY A 108 -12.79 10.75 -12.16
N TYR A 109 -13.15 9.64 -11.53
CA TYR A 109 -14.56 9.26 -11.32
C TYR A 109 -15.26 10.25 -10.39
N GLU A 110 -14.63 10.58 -9.27
CA GLU A 110 -15.22 11.50 -8.29
C GLU A 110 -15.20 12.97 -8.76
N LEU A 111 -14.18 13.41 -9.51
CA LEU A 111 -14.17 14.73 -10.13
C LEU A 111 -15.21 14.88 -11.24
N LYS A 112 -15.41 13.83 -12.06
CA LYS A 112 -16.47 13.80 -13.08
C LYS A 112 -17.85 13.94 -12.44
N LYS A 113 -18.12 13.18 -11.37
CA LYS A 113 -19.35 13.32 -10.57
C LYS A 113 -19.52 14.73 -9.99
N ALA A 114 -18.42 15.38 -9.61
CA ALA A 114 -18.41 16.74 -9.10
C ALA A 114 -18.59 17.82 -10.20
N GLY A 115 -18.63 17.44 -11.48
CA GLY A 115 -18.91 18.35 -12.61
C GLY A 115 -17.68 18.87 -13.35
N PHE A 116 -16.49 18.33 -13.10
CA PHE A 116 -15.28 18.65 -13.88
C PHE A 116 -15.33 18.01 -15.28
N ASP A 117 -14.74 18.70 -16.26
CA ASP A 117 -14.39 18.10 -17.55
C ASP A 117 -13.09 17.31 -17.42
N VAL A 118 -13.20 15.99 -17.33
CA VAL A 118 -12.09 15.08 -17.02
C VAL A 118 -11.51 14.50 -18.30
N THR A 119 -10.19 14.63 -18.46
CA THR A 119 -9.39 13.89 -19.45
C THR A 119 -8.33 13.05 -18.74
N ILE A 120 -8.25 11.76 -19.02
CA ILE A 120 -7.23 10.85 -18.49
C ILE A 120 -6.31 10.42 -19.63
N LEU A 121 -5.01 10.62 -19.47
CA LEU A 121 -3.99 10.19 -20.42
C LEU A 121 -3.34 8.91 -19.90
N GLU A 122 -3.56 7.80 -20.59
CA GLU A 122 -3.02 6.48 -20.22
C GLU A 122 -2.04 6.01 -21.30
N ALA A 123 -0.80 5.75 -20.90
CA ALA A 123 0.27 5.39 -21.83
C ALA A 123 0.10 3.98 -22.43
N SER A 124 -0.55 3.06 -21.70
CA SER A 124 -0.84 1.71 -22.18
C SER A 124 -2.20 1.62 -22.89
N SER A 125 -2.55 0.41 -23.33
CA SER A 125 -3.87 0.08 -23.88
C SER A 125 -4.86 -0.42 -22.83
N ARG A 126 -4.52 -0.38 -21.54
CA ARG A 126 -5.35 -0.91 -20.46
C ARG A 126 -5.38 0.04 -19.26
N VAL A 127 -6.40 -0.11 -18.43
CA VAL A 127 -6.47 0.52 -17.11
C VAL A 127 -5.82 -0.35 -16.04
N GLY A 128 -5.60 0.22 -14.87
CA GLY A 128 -5.22 -0.47 -13.64
C GLY A 128 -3.77 -0.31 -13.21
N GLY A 129 -2.87 0.09 -14.12
CA GLY A 129 -1.45 0.27 -13.81
C GLY A 129 -0.87 -1.01 -13.20
N ARG A 130 -0.35 -0.92 -11.96
CA ARG A 130 0.25 -2.03 -11.22
C ARG A 130 -0.74 -3.11 -10.75
N VAL A 131 -2.05 -2.88 -10.84
CA VAL A 131 -3.07 -3.91 -10.60
C VAL A 131 -3.27 -4.69 -11.89
N VAL A 132 -2.73 -5.92 -11.93
CA VAL A 132 -2.69 -6.76 -13.13
C VAL A 132 -3.10 -8.18 -12.77
N THR A 133 -4.06 -8.72 -13.52
CA THR A 133 -4.47 -10.11 -13.43
C THR A 133 -4.21 -10.79 -14.78
N PHE A 134 -3.41 -11.85 -14.79
CA PHE A 134 -3.18 -12.70 -15.95
C PHE A 134 -4.29 -13.75 -16.04
N ARG A 135 -4.81 -13.95 -17.25
CA ARG A 135 -5.93 -14.85 -17.57
C ARG A 135 -5.80 -15.33 -19.03
N ASP A 136 -6.85 -15.91 -19.61
CA ASP A 136 -6.92 -16.23 -21.04
C ASP A 136 -6.41 -15.05 -21.91
N PRO A 137 -5.52 -15.28 -22.91
CA PRO A 137 -5.11 -16.58 -23.47
C PRO A 137 -3.85 -17.19 -22.84
N ILE A 138 -3.31 -16.60 -21.77
CA ILE A 138 -2.10 -17.11 -21.11
C ILE A 138 -2.41 -18.36 -20.28
N PHE A 139 -3.55 -18.35 -19.60
CA PHE A 139 -4.06 -19.47 -18.84
C PHE A 139 -5.32 -20.07 -19.47
N ALA A 140 -5.66 -21.29 -19.06
CA ALA A 140 -6.88 -21.96 -19.49
C ALA A 140 -8.11 -21.11 -19.13
N PRO A 141 -9.18 -21.15 -19.96
CA PRO A 141 -10.39 -20.38 -19.73
C PRO A 141 -10.93 -20.53 -18.30
N GLY A 142 -11.24 -19.40 -17.66
CA GLY A 142 -11.74 -19.34 -16.28
C GLY A 142 -10.66 -19.29 -15.19
N LEU A 143 -9.39 -19.59 -15.50
CA LEU A 143 -8.29 -19.42 -14.55
C LEU A 143 -7.71 -18.01 -14.60
N HIS A 144 -7.20 -17.55 -13.46
CA HIS A 144 -6.45 -16.31 -13.37
C HIS A 144 -5.37 -16.36 -12.27
N ALA A 145 -4.37 -15.50 -12.38
CA ALA A 145 -3.38 -15.27 -11.33
C ALA A 145 -2.90 -13.81 -11.32
N GLU A 146 -2.55 -13.33 -10.15
CA GLU A 146 -2.28 -11.90 -9.93
C GLU A 146 -0.81 -11.55 -10.18
N GLY A 147 -0.56 -10.69 -11.17
CA GLY A 147 0.75 -10.11 -11.44
C GLY A 147 1.12 -8.96 -10.49
N GLY A 148 0.11 -8.32 -9.90
CA GLY A 148 0.28 -7.17 -9.01
C GLY A 148 -0.33 -7.39 -7.63
N ALA A 149 -1.27 -6.52 -7.26
CA ALA A 149 -2.06 -6.66 -6.04
C ALA A 149 -2.83 -7.99 -6.02
N MET A 150 -2.85 -8.67 -4.88
CA MET A 150 -3.43 -10.03 -4.76
C MET A 150 -4.26 -10.27 -3.50
N ARG A 151 -4.16 -9.39 -2.49
CA ARG A 151 -4.82 -9.56 -1.19
C ARG A 151 -5.33 -8.24 -0.65
N ILE A 152 -6.40 -8.31 0.12
CA ILE A 152 -7.20 -7.20 0.65
C ILE A 152 -7.34 -7.38 2.17
N PRO A 153 -6.62 -6.59 2.97
CA PRO A 153 -6.84 -6.48 4.42
C PRO A 153 -8.27 -6.09 4.81
N GLY A 154 -8.66 -6.42 6.04
CA GLY A 154 -10.00 -6.11 6.57
C GLY A 154 -10.26 -4.60 6.68
N ASN A 155 -9.23 -3.83 7.01
CA ASN A 155 -9.27 -2.38 7.20
C ASN A 155 -9.13 -1.57 5.90
N HIS A 156 -9.08 -2.20 4.72
CA HIS A 156 -9.04 -1.49 3.43
C HIS A 156 -10.43 -1.00 3.00
N PHE A 157 -10.99 -0.09 3.81
CA PHE A 157 -12.39 0.33 3.70
C PHE A 157 -12.72 1.04 2.38
N LEU A 158 -11.77 1.77 1.75
CA LEU A 158 -12.03 2.43 0.46
C LEU A 158 -12.19 1.40 -0.65
N LEU A 159 -11.25 0.46 -0.72
CA LEU A 159 -11.29 -0.61 -1.71
C LEU A 159 -12.56 -1.44 -1.57
N ARG A 160 -12.90 -1.83 -0.34
CA ARG A 160 -14.14 -2.56 -0.04
C ARG A 160 -15.38 -1.77 -0.45
N THR A 161 -15.43 -0.48 -0.12
CA THR A 161 -16.54 0.41 -0.51
C THR A 161 -16.73 0.46 -2.03
N TYR A 162 -15.65 0.56 -2.80
CA TYR A 162 -15.76 0.53 -4.26
C TYR A 162 -16.15 -0.84 -4.80
N ILE A 163 -15.66 -1.94 -4.21
CA ILE A 163 -16.09 -3.30 -4.57
C ILE A 163 -17.60 -3.45 -4.38
N ASP A 164 -18.12 -3.00 -3.23
CA ASP A 164 -19.54 -3.09 -2.88
C ASP A 164 -20.40 -2.16 -3.75
N ASN A 165 -20.01 -0.89 -3.90
CA ASN A 165 -20.74 0.11 -4.70
C ASN A 165 -20.81 -0.27 -6.18
N PHE A 166 -19.75 -0.88 -6.71
CA PHE A 166 -19.69 -1.32 -8.10
C PHE A 166 -20.21 -2.74 -8.31
N LYS A 167 -20.38 -3.53 -7.24
CA LYS A 167 -20.88 -4.91 -7.28
C LYS A 167 -20.04 -5.81 -8.20
N ILE A 168 -18.72 -5.68 -8.13
CA ILE A 168 -17.79 -6.29 -9.10
C ILE A 168 -17.36 -7.72 -8.77
N GLY A 169 -17.81 -8.27 -7.65
CA GLY A 169 -17.56 -9.66 -7.27
C GLY A 169 -17.61 -9.87 -5.77
N GLU A 170 -17.60 -11.13 -5.36
CA GLU A 170 -17.52 -11.52 -3.95
C GLU A 170 -16.05 -11.60 -3.50
N LEU A 171 -15.84 -11.39 -2.21
CA LEU A 171 -14.54 -11.59 -1.57
C LEU A 171 -14.48 -12.99 -0.96
N PHE A 172 -13.37 -13.70 -1.17
CA PHE A 172 -13.07 -14.97 -0.53
C PHE A 172 -11.77 -14.89 0.28
N ASN A 173 -11.55 -15.86 1.15
CA ASN A 173 -10.38 -15.87 2.02
C ASN A 173 -9.08 -16.04 1.24
N PHE A 174 -8.05 -15.32 1.67
CA PHE A 174 -6.67 -15.47 1.21
C PHE A 174 -5.83 -16.03 2.35
N GLU A 175 -5.25 -17.22 2.19
CA GLU A 175 -4.39 -17.84 3.19
C GLU A 175 -2.98 -17.24 3.13
N MET A 176 -2.54 -16.71 4.26
CA MET A 176 -1.26 -16.01 4.43
C MET A 176 -0.21 -16.85 5.14
N GLN A 177 -0.63 -17.90 5.85
CA GLN A 177 0.28 -18.69 6.67
C GLN A 177 1.27 -19.48 5.81
N ASN A 178 2.55 -19.41 6.20
CA ASN A 178 3.55 -20.34 5.70
C ASN A 178 3.22 -21.73 6.24
N LYS A 179 2.95 -22.67 5.33
CA LYS A 179 2.68 -24.08 5.65
C LYS A 179 3.94 -24.92 5.52
N PHE A 180 4.85 -24.54 4.64
CA PHE A 180 6.11 -25.25 4.39
C PHE A 180 7.31 -24.31 4.38
N ILE A 181 8.48 -24.87 4.71
CA ILE A 181 9.79 -24.27 4.50
C ILE A 181 10.75 -25.28 3.88
N TYR A 182 11.48 -24.89 2.85
CA TYR A 182 12.55 -25.68 2.26
C TYR A 182 13.90 -25.03 2.50
N LEU A 183 14.87 -25.81 2.98
CA LEU A 183 16.23 -25.37 3.22
C LEU A 183 17.20 -26.32 2.52
N SER A 184 17.99 -25.79 1.59
CA SER A 184 18.98 -26.52 0.78
C SER A 184 20.07 -27.14 1.65
N GLU A 185 20.49 -26.45 2.72
CA GLU A 185 21.54 -26.93 3.62
C GLU A 185 21.02 -27.88 4.72
N TYR A 186 19.70 -27.90 4.97
CA TYR A 186 19.13 -28.79 5.99
C TYR A 186 18.98 -30.20 5.43
N ARG A 187 19.82 -31.14 5.92
CA ARG A 187 19.82 -32.56 5.53
C ARG A 187 19.91 -32.81 4.02
N GLY A 188 20.64 -31.94 3.31
CA GLY A 188 20.86 -32.07 1.86
C GLY A 188 19.67 -31.64 1.01
N GLY A 189 18.82 -30.73 1.53
CA GLY A 189 17.62 -30.25 0.86
C GLY A 189 16.39 -30.98 1.38
N THR A 190 15.72 -30.38 2.37
CA THR A 190 14.53 -30.99 2.98
C THR A 190 13.44 -29.96 3.15
N THR A 191 12.22 -30.37 2.77
CA THR A 191 10.99 -29.63 3.07
C THR A 191 10.49 -30.03 4.44
N LEU A 192 10.26 -29.04 5.30
CA LEU A 192 9.60 -29.18 6.58
C LEU A 192 8.23 -28.52 6.53
N THR A 193 7.29 -29.02 7.33
CA THR A 193 6.15 -28.17 7.68
C THR A 193 6.66 -27.00 8.51
N TYR A 194 6.05 -25.82 8.36
CA TYR A 194 6.49 -24.62 9.08
C TYR A 194 6.33 -24.79 10.60
N ASP A 195 5.33 -25.55 11.04
CA ASP A 195 5.15 -25.92 12.44
C ASP A 195 6.25 -26.83 12.97
N ASP A 196 6.70 -27.82 12.19
CA ASP A 196 7.83 -28.67 12.57
C ASP A 196 9.14 -27.86 12.63
N PHE A 197 9.36 -26.96 11.68
CA PHE A 197 10.48 -26.02 11.72
C PHE A 197 10.46 -25.17 13.01
N ASN A 198 9.31 -24.58 13.36
CA ASN A 198 9.15 -23.83 14.61
C ASN A 198 9.35 -24.71 15.86
N ALA A 199 8.86 -25.95 15.85
CA ALA A 199 9.06 -26.90 16.94
C ALA A 199 10.55 -27.23 17.12
N LYS A 200 11.29 -27.43 16.01
CA LYS A 200 12.73 -27.70 16.02
C LYS A 200 13.56 -26.51 16.50
N LEU A 201 13.18 -25.28 16.14
CA LEU A 201 13.81 -24.08 16.69
C LEU A 201 13.64 -24.02 18.22
N LYS A 202 12.43 -24.26 18.72
CA LYS A 202 12.13 -24.29 20.16
C LYS A 202 12.87 -25.39 20.89
N SER A 203 12.92 -26.59 20.32
CA SER A 203 13.63 -27.73 20.89
C SER A 203 15.15 -27.67 20.69
N GLN A 204 15.66 -26.63 20.01
CA GLN A 204 17.09 -26.48 19.70
C GLN A 204 17.67 -27.70 18.99
N GLU A 205 16.97 -28.18 17.97
CA GLU A 205 17.38 -29.37 17.21
C GLU A 205 18.80 -29.19 16.64
N PRO A 206 19.76 -30.10 16.94
CA PRO A 206 21.16 -29.89 16.61
C PRO A 206 21.45 -29.70 15.12
N GLU A 207 20.82 -30.47 14.22
CA GLU A 207 21.06 -30.32 12.78
C GLU A 207 20.56 -28.96 12.28
N LEU A 208 19.41 -28.49 12.75
CA LEU A 208 18.87 -27.20 12.35
C LEU A 208 19.77 -26.06 12.85
N LEU A 209 20.25 -26.14 14.10
CA LEU A 209 21.12 -25.11 14.67
C LEU A 209 22.50 -25.03 14.01
N LYS A 210 22.97 -26.09 13.32
CA LYS A 210 24.22 -26.02 12.53
C LYS A 210 24.14 -25.02 11.38
N LEU A 211 22.94 -24.70 10.88
CA LEU A 211 22.74 -23.70 9.83
C LEU A 211 22.94 -22.27 10.36
N PHE A 212 22.94 -22.10 11.69
CA PHE A 212 22.92 -20.82 12.39
C PHE A 212 23.92 -20.80 13.59
N PRO A 213 25.21 -21.08 13.36
CA PRO A 213 26.20 -21.32 14.42
C PRO A 213 26.47 -20.10 15.34
N SER A 214 26.26 -18.88 14.85
CA SER A 214 26.47 -17.62 15.56
C SER A 214 25.25 -17.13 16.35
N LEU A 215 24.14 -17.89 16.38
CA LEU A 215 23.01 -17.57 17.25
C LEU A 215 23.43 -17.49 18.71
N LYS A 216 23.11 -16.35 19.33
CA LYS A 216 23.35 -16.08 20.74
C LYS A 216 22.47 -16.96 21.61
N LYS A 217 22.89 -17.16 22.86
CA LYS A 217 22.11 -17.94 23.85
C LYS A 217 20.69 -17.40 24.05
N CYS A 218 20.50 -16.07 23.97
CA CYS A 218 19.20 -15.42 24.09
C CYS A 218 18.33 -15.49 22.82
N GLU A 219 18.88 -15.96 21.69
CA GLU A 219 18.16 -16.09 20.42
C GLU A 219 17.73 -17.55 20.17
N ARG A 220 18.45 -18.52 20.75
CA ARG A 220 18.13 -19.95 20.62
C ARG A 220 16.85 -20.30 21.38
N GLY A 221 16.09 -21.27 20.84
CA GLY A 221 14.83 -21.70 21.44
C GLY A 221 13.64 -20.79 21.10
N HIS A 222 13.83 -19.75 20.28
CA HIS A 222 12.78 -18.84 19.85
C HIS A 222 12.41 -19.06 18.38
N THR A 223 11.14 -18.85 18.07
CA THR A 223 10.67 -18.74 16.68
C THR A 223 11.01 -17.36 16.13
N ILE A 224 10.92 -17.22 14.82
CA ILE A 224 11.13 -15.97 14.11
C ILE A 224 10.19 -14.87 14.63
N ASP A 225 8.90 -15.19 14.79
CA ASP A 225 7.91 -14.26 15.33
C ASP A 225 8.28 -13.78 16.74
N LYS A 226 8.81 -14.69 17.57
CA LYS A 226 9.22 -14.33 18.93
C LYS A 226 10.46 -13.43 18.93
N LEU A 227 11.42 -13.69 18.04
CA LEU A 227 12.57 -12.81 17.87
C LEU A 227 12.12 -11.41 17.44
N TRP A 228 11.20 -11.31 16.47
CA TRP A 228 10.63 -10.05 16.01
C TRP A 228 9.90 -9.30 17.12
N GLU A 229 9.01 -9.98 17.85
CA GLU A 229 8.26 -9.42 18.98
C GLU A 229 9.21 -8.76 20.00
N VAL A 230 10.29 -9.47 20.37
CA VAL A 230 11.30 -8.94 21.30
C VAL A 230 12.06 -7.76 20.68
N ALA A 231 12.39 -7.84 19.39
CA ALA A 231 13.12 -6.78 18.70
C ALA A 231 12.36 -5.46 18.64
N VAL A 232 11.03 -5.49 18.51
CA VAL A 232 10.21 -4.27 18.35
C VAL A 232 9.60 -3.78 19.65
N ALA A 233 9.65 -4.54 20.75
CA ALA A 233 9.11 -4.13 22.05
C ALA A 233 9.56 -2.73 22.52
N PRO A 234 10.84 -2.29 22.33
CA PRO A 234 11.23 -0.92 22.69
C PRO A 234 10.52 0.17 21.88
N VAL A 235 10.22 -0.09 20.59
CA VAL A 235 9.50 0.85 19.73
C VAL A 235 8.04 0.98 20.19
N VAL A 236 7.42 -0.13 20.58
CA VAL A 236 6.08 -0.15 21.19
C VAL A 236 6.05 0.67 22.47
N GLU A 237 7.06 0.53 23.32
CA GLU A 237 7.15 1.27 24.58
C GLU A 237 7.37 2.78 24.34
N ASP A 238 8.19 3.16 23.38
CA ASP A 238 8.39 4.57 23.04
C ASP A 238 7.14 5.20 22.43
N PHE A 239 6.41 4.46 21.58
CA PHE A 239 5.09 4.88 21.11
C PHE A 239 4.15 5.15 22.28
N ARG A 240 4.06 4.19 23.22
CA ARG A 240 3.19 4.29 24.39
C ARG A 240 3.52 5.51 25.26
N LYS A 241 4.80 5.77 25.52
CA LYS A 241 5.22 6.95 26.28
C LYS A 241 4.80 8.24 25.59
N ALA A 242 5.03 8.33 24.28
CA ALA A 242 4.64 9.51 23.51
C ALA A 242 3.11 9.72 23.51
N TYR A 243 2.34 8.65 23.29
CA TYR A 243 0.88 8.68 23.29
C TYR A 243 0.30 9.08 24.66
N LYS A 244 0.84 8.56 25.77
CA LYS A 244 0.38 8.92 27.13
C LYS A 244 0.68 10.37 27.50
N ASN A 245 1.75 10.94 26.94
CA ASN A 245 2.17 12.31 27.21
C ASN A 245 1.55 13.34 26.26
N ALA A 246 0.90 12.90 25.18
CA ALA A 246 0.24 13.79 24.25
C ALA A 246 -1.09 14.30 24.83
N GLU A 247 -1.33 15.59 24.66
CA GLU A 247 -2.60 16.26 24.98
C GLU A 247 -3.44 16.38 23.70
N GLY A 248 -4.77 16.35 23.84
CA GLY A 248 -5.70 16.41 22.70
C GLY A 248 -6.64 15.22 22.65
N ASP A 249 -7.40 15.13 21.56
CA ASP A 249 -8.23 13.96 21.29
C ASP A 249 -7.38 12.73 20.94
N GLU A 250 -8.04 11.58 20.92
CA GLU A 250 -7.39 10.30 20.60
C GLU A 250 -6.65 10.33 19.24
N PRO A 251 -7.25 10.82 18.14
CA PRO A 251 -6.56 10.99 16.86
C PRO A 251 -5.26 11.79 16.95
N PHE A 252 -5.30 12.95 17.58
CA PHE A 252 -4.14 13.80 17.70
C PHE A 252 -3.01 13.14 18.51
N LYS A 253 -3.36 12.44 19.60
CA LYS A 253 -2.38 11.72 20.43
C LYS A 253 -1.68 10.60 19.66
N ILE A 254 -2.42 9.88 18.83
CA ILE A 254 -1.89 8.78 18.01
C ILE A 254 -0.93 9.32 16.95
N LYS A 255 -1.35 10.33 16.18
CA LYS A 255 -0.49 11.03 15.21
C LYS A 255 0.81 11.51 15.88
N THR A 256 0.70 12.14 17.04
CA THR A 256 1.85 12.62 17.82
C THR A 256 2.78 11.47 18.21
N ALA A 257 2.24 10.34 18.67
CA ALA A 257 3.03 9.17 19.03
C ALA A 257 3.73 8.51 17.83
N TYR A 258 3.06 8.44 16.67
CA TYR A 258 3.67 7.96 15.43
C TYR A 258 4.78 8.87 14.94
N GLN A 259 4.57 10.19 15.00
CA GLN A 259 5.60 11.17 14.69
C GLN A 259 6.79 10.99 15.64
N ALA A 260 6.57 10.74 16.93
CA ALA A 260 7.64 10.50 17.89
C ALA A 260 8.48 9.26 17.56
N ILE A 261 7.86 8.10 17.27
CA ILE A 261 8.62 6.90 16.89
C ILE A 261 9.27 7.02 15.51
N THR A 262 8.61 7.68 14.55
CA THR A 262 9.24 8.03 13.27
C THR A 262 10.46 8.91 13.53
N ASN A 263 10.36 9.85 14.48
CA ASN A 263 11.45 10.72 14.90
C ASN A 263 12.67 9.96 15.42
N LEU A 264 12.46 8.91 16.17
CA LEU A 264 13.52 8.09 16.74
C LEU A 264 14.10 7.08 15.74
N TYR A 265 13.24 6.46 14.93
CA TYR A 265 13.55 5.20 14.26
C TYR A 265 13.67 5.27 12.73
N ASP A 266 13.20 6.33 12.07
CA ASP A 266 13.26 6.44 10.59
C ASP A 266 14.69 6.44 10.04
N LYS A 267 15.68 6.81 10.86
CA LYS A 267 17.10 6.80 10.46
C LYS A 267 17.71 5.41 10.24
N TYR A 268 17.05 4.34 10.69
CA TYR A 268 17.56 2.98 10.59
C TYR A 268 17.07 2.31 9.31
N THR A 269 17.92 1.50 8.69
CA THR A 269 17.44 0.43 7.82
C THR A 269 16.87 -0.69 8.70
N LEU A 270 16.05 -1.58 8.14
CA LEU A 270 15.59 -2.76 8.87
C LEU A 270 16.80 -3.56 9.41
N ARG A 271 17.85 -3.74 8.59
CA ARG A 271 19.09 -4.42 9.03
C ARG A 271 19.77 -3.71 10.18
N SER A 272 20.05 -2.41 10.06
CA SER A 272 20.80 -1.69 11.10
C SER A 272 20.00 -1.57 12.39
N TYR A 273 18.67 -1.48 12.33
CA TYR A 273 17.82 -1.59 13.52
C TYR A 273 18.01 -2.96 14.21
N LEU A 274 17.87 -4.06 13.46
CA LEU A 274 17.97 -5.40 14.04
C LEU A 274 19.36 -5.65 14.64
N GLN A 275 20.42 -5.18 13.99
CA GLN A 275 21.80 -5.33 14.47
C GLN A 275 22.12 -4.43 15.67
N GLU A 276 21.88 -3.13 15.54
CA GLU A 276 22.38 -2.12 16.47
C GLU A 276 21.42 -1.85 17.64
N ARG A 277 20.11 -1.97 17.39
CA ARG A 277 19.07 -1.69 18.40
C ARG A 277 18.52 -2.96 19.03
N ALA A 278 18.14 -3.94 18.22
CA ALA A 278 17.66 -5.23 18.74
C ALA A 278 18.81 -6.17 19.13
N GLY A 279 20.05 -5.88 18.70
CA GLY A 279 21.22 -6.65 19.07
C GLY A 279 21.22 -8.07 18.48
N TRP A 280 20.61 -8.29 17.32
CA TRP A 280 20.60 -9.60 16.66
C TRP A 280 21.98 -10.01 16.16
N SER A 281 22.29 -11.30 16.26
CA SER A 281 23.42 -11.92 15.57
C SER A 281 23.21 -11.95 14.05
N PRO A 282 24.29 -12.10 13.25
CA PRO A 282 24.16 -12.34 11.82
C PRO A 282 23.25 -13.53 11.49
N ASP A 283 23.29 -14.60 12.29
CA ASP A 283 22.44 -15.77 12.05
C ASP A 283 20.99 -15.58 12.49
N ALA A 284 20.68 -14.71 13.45
CA ALA A 284 19.30 -14.33 13.72
C ALA A 284 18.70 -13.55 12.53
N ILE A 285 19.51 -12.72 11.86
CA ILE A 285 19.12 -12.01 10.64
C ILE A 285 18.93 -13.00 9.47
N LYS A 286 19.87 -13.95 9.29
CA LYS A 286 19.75 -15.02 8.30
C LYS A 286 18.48 -15.86 8.55
N LEU A 287 18.21 -16.23 9.81
CA LEU A 287 17.03 -16.99 10.18
C LEU A 287 15.74 -16.22 9.84
N TYR A 288 15.70 -14.92 10.13
CA TYR A 288 14.57 -14.06 9.79
C TYR A 288 14.36 -13.92 8.28
N ASP A 289 15.44 -13.83 7.51
CA ASP A 289 15.38 -13.79 6.04
C ASP A 289 14.76 -15.06 5.45
N LEU A 290 15.21 -16.22 5.93
CA LEU A 290 14.84 -17.53 5.36
C LEU A 290 13.42 -17.97 5.71
N GLY A 291 12.89 -17.58 6.87
CA GLY A 291 11.56 -18.00 7.29
C GLY A 291 10.42 -17.06 6.93
N ASN A 292 10.71 -15.86 6.41
CA ASN A 292 9.69 -14.91 5.99
C ASN A 292 9.49 -14.89 4.48
N ALA A 293 8.26 -14.57 4.07
CA ALA A 293 7.88 -14.50 2.66
C ALA A 293 8.65 -13.43 1.86
N HIS A 294 9.05 -12.34 2.53
CA HIS A 294 9.80 -11.24 1.93
C HIS A 294 10.44 -10.41 3.05
N VAL A 295 11.69 -9.97 2.85
CA VAL A 295 12.39 -9.09 3.76
C VAL A 295 13.20 -8.05 2.96
N VAL A 296 12.94 -6.76 3.21
CA VAL A 296 13.60 -5.64 2.53
C VAL A 296 14.59 -4.96 3.48
N PHE A 297 15.70 -5.65 3.78
CA PHE A 297 16.64 -5.27 4.83
C PHE A 297 17.24 -3.87 4.72
N GLU A 298 17.43 -3.37 3.49
CA GLU A 298 18.09 -2.09 3.23
C GLU A 298 17.11 -0.91 3.19
N ASN A 299 15.81 -1.19 3.31
CA ASN A 299 14.78 -0.16 3.39
C ASN A 299 14.61 0.32 4.84
N GLY A 300 13.91 1.43 5.02
CA GLY A 300 13.70 2.08 6.30
C GLY A 300 12.94 1.17 7.28
N PHE A 301 13.50 1.00 8.48
CA PHE A 301 12.91 0.16 9.52
C PHE A 301 11.47 0.56 9.84
N ILE A 302 11.17 1.86 9.90
CA ILE A 302 9.83 2.33 10.26
C ILE A 302 8.76 1.91 9.23
N GLU A 303 9.14 1.73 7.96
CA GLU A 303 8.24 1.21 6.94
C GLU A 303 8.02 -0.30 7.12
N SER A 304 9.06 -1.08 7.42
CA SER A 304 8.93 -2.51 7.71
C SER A 304 8.19 -2.81 9.00
N PHE A 305 8.44 -1.99 10.03
CA PHE A 305 7.66 -2.01 11.26
C PHE A 305 6.19 -1.81 10.92
N LYS A 306 5.83 -0.72 10.25
CA LYS A 306 4.45 -0.44 9.82
C LYS A 306 3.85 -1.58 8.99
N ASP A 307 4.55 -2.08 7.99
CA ASP A 307 4.05 -3.11 7.06
C ASP A 307 3.77 -4.46 7.75
N ALA A 308 4.60 -4.86 8.72
CA ALA A 308 4.35 -6.05 9.53
C ALA A 308 2.97 -6.02 10.22
N PHE A 309 2.50 -4.81 10.55
CA PHE A 309 1.18 -4.60 11.16
C PHE A 309 0.07 -4.34 10.16
N LEU A 310 0.33 -3.67 9.03
CA LEU A 310 -0.67 -3.55 7.95
C LEU A 310 -1.01 -4.91 7.34
N SER A 311 -0.02 -5.80 7.29
CA SER A 311 -0.21 -7.17 6.84
C SER A 311 -0.87 -8.06 7.90
N SER A 312 -0.86 -7.70 9.19
CA SER A 312 -1.55 -8.47 10.22
C SER A 312 -2.87 -7.82 10.59
N ASN A 313 -3.97 -8.55 10.38
CA ASN A 313 -5.25 -8.09 10.88
C ASN A 313 -5.20 -8.03 12.42
N SER A 314 -6.10 -7.22 12.99
CA SER A 314 -6.22 -6.92 14.42
C SER A 314 -5.64 -8.02 15.32
N GLN A 315 -4.60 -7.67 16.09
CA GLN A 315 -3.86 -8.53 17.04
C GLN A 315 -2.60 -9.23 16.51
N GLY A 316 -2.06 -8.85 15.35
CA GLY A 316 -0.77 -9.40 14.88
C GLY A 316 -0.90 -10.80 14.25
N ALA A 317 -2.12 -11.35 14.17
CA ALA A 317 -2.40 -12.56 13.42
C ALA A 317 -2.83 -12.20 11.99
N GLN A 318 -2.36 -12.95 10.98
CA GLN A 318 -2.69 -12.76 9.56
C GLN A 318 -4.16 -13.18 9.23
N VAL A 319 -5.12 -12.91 10.11
CA VAL A 319 -6.48 -13.49 10.08
C VAL A 319 -7.45 -12.58 9.33
N GLY A 320 -7.88 -12.97 8.13
CA GLY A 320 -8.96 -12.29 7.40
C GLY A 320 -8.52 -11.47 6.19
N MET A 321 -7.34 -11.77 5.63
CA MET A 321 -7.01 -11.31 4.28
C MET A 321 -7.99 -11.93 3.29
N GLN A 322 -8.42 -11.14 2.31
CA GLN A 322 -9.35 -11.60 1.28
C GLN A 322 -8.81 -11.32 -0.12
N GLN A 323 -9.39 -11.96 -1.12
CA GLN A 323 -9.14 -11.72 -2.54
C GLN A 323 -10.47 -11.63 -3.28
N LEU A 324 -10.48 -10.91 -4.40
CA LEU A 324 -11.67 -10.76 -5.25
C LEU A 324 -11.85 -11.96 -6.19
N GLN A 325 -13.03 -12.59 -6.17
CA GLN A 325 -13.42 -13.63 -7.13
C GLN A 325 -13.33 -13.06 -8.55
N GLY A 326 -12.53 -13.66 -9.42
CA GLY A 326 -12.38 -13.21 -10.81
C GLY A 326 -11.24 -12.22 -11.05
N GLY A 327 -10.55 -11.78 -10.00
CA GLY A 327 -9.25 -11.11 -10.08
C GLY A 327 -9.26 -9.62 -9.74
N MET A 328 -8.14 -9.15 -9.20
CA MET A 328 -8.01 -7.78 -8.69
C MET A 328 -8.13 -6.70 -9.77
N ASP A 329 -7.87 -7.02 -11.04
CA ASP A 329 -8.03 -6.09 -12.16
C ASP A 329 -9.50 -5.70 -12.46
N LEU A 330 -10.48 -6.38 -11.85
CA LEU A 330 -11.89 -5.98 -11.92
C LEU A 330 -12.13 -4.64 -11.23
N VAL A 331 -11.36 -4.30 -10.19
CA VAL A 331 -11.46 -3.02 -9.47
C VAL A 331 -11.24 -1.82 -10.40
N PRO A 332 -10.09 -1.68 -11.09
CA PRO A 332 -9.91 -0.58 -12.03
C PRO A 332 -10.86 -0.66 -13.24
N LYS A 333 -11.21 -1.86 -13.72
CA LYS A 333 -12.15 -2.01 -14.85
C LYS A 333 -13.57 -1.53 -14.51
N ALA A 334 -13.97 -1.60 -13.25
CA ALA A 334 -15.29 -1.15 -12.82
C ALA A 334 -15.53 0.34 -13.07
N PHE A 335 -14.49 1.17 -12.94
CA PHE A 335 -14.57 2.61 -13.20
C PHE A 335 -14.84 2.97 -14.66
N ILE A 336 -14.53 2.06 -15.59
CA ILE A 336 -14.77 2.22 -17.04
C ILE A 336 -15.91 1.34 -17.53
N SER A 337 -16.61 0.62 -16.63
CA SER A 337 -17.70 -0.26 -17.03
C SER A 337 -18.86 0.55 -17.61
N PRO A 338 -19.49 0.10 -18.71
CA PRO A 338 -20.71 0.71 -19.23
C PRO A 338 -21.85 0.71 -18.19
N ASP A 339 -21.82 -0.18 -17.19
CA ASP A 339 -22.78 -0.22 -16.10
C ASP A 339 -22.75 1.03 -15.21
N ARG A 340 -21.76 1.91 -15.39
CA ARG A 340 -21.68 3.22 -14.71
C ARG A 340 -22.43 4.31 -15.46
N GLY A 341 -22.99 4.02 -16.64
CA GLY A 341 -23.72 4.98 -17.45
C GLY A 341 -22.87 6.23 -17.74
N GLU A 342 -23.45 7.40 -17.51
CA GLU A 342 -22.76 8.70 -17.71
C GLU A 342 -21.51 8.86 -16.83
N ASN A 343 -21.41 8.14 -15.69
CA ASN A 343 -20.24 8.20 -14.82
C ASN A 343 -19.08 7.29 -15.28
N SER A 344 -19.29 6.44 -16.29
CA SER A 344 -18.19 5.63 -16.84
C SER A 344 -17.08 6.53 -17.36
N LEU A 345 -15.83 6.18 -17.06
CA LEU A 345 -14.66 6.92 -17.51
C LEU A 345 -14.14 6.47 -18.89
N ILE A 346 -14.77 5.48 -19.54
CA ILE A 346 -14.22 4.91 -20.78
C ILE A 346 -13.98 5.97 -21.87
N ASP A 347 -14.91 6.92 -22.02
CA ASP A 347 -14.81 8.00 -23.01
C ASP A 347 -13.98 9.20 -22.52
N ASN A 348 -13.57 9.19 -21.24
CA ASN A 348 -12.67 10.19 -20.66
C ASN A 348 -11.20 9.78 -20.77
N ILE A 349 -10.90 8.55 -21.21
CA ILE A 349 -9.53 8.04 -21.28
C ILE A 349 -9.03 8.05 -22.73
N ILE A 350 -7.85 8.66 -22.93
CA ILE A 350 -7.07 8.53 -24.15
C ILE A 350 -6.01 7.46 -23.90
N PHE A 351 -6.23 6.26 -24.45
CA PHE A 351 -5.26 5.16 -24.40
C PHE A 351 -4.10 5.36 -25.37
N GLY A 352 -2.95 4.76 -25.05
CA GLY A 352 -1.73 4.93 -25.83
C GLY A 352 -1.18 6.36 -25.80
N ALA A 353 -1.59 7.18 -24.84
CA ALA A 353 -1.21 8.58 -24.68
C ALA A 353 -0.10 8.72 -23.64
N ARG A 354 1.16 8.63 -24.10
CA ARG A 354 2.34 8.78 -23.24
C ARG A 354 2.69 10.25 -23.06
N VAL A 355 2.46 10.80 -21.87
CA VAL A 355 2.85 12.18 -21.56
C VAL A 355 4.37 12.34 -21.61
N THR A 356 4.84 13.39 -22.27
CA THR A 356 6.27 13.70 -22.43
C THR A 356 6.63 15.09 -21.92
N HIS A 357 5.69 16.04 -21.96
CA HIS A 357 5.94 17.40 -21.49
C HIS A 357 4.76 17.96 -20.70
N ILE A 358 5.05 18.71 -19.64
CA ILE A 358 4.08 19.52 -18.90
C ILE A 358 4.57 20.97 -18.93
N THR A 359 3.73 21.87 -19.40
CA THR A 359 4.05 23.29 -19.58
C THR A 359 3.08 24.15 -18.79
N ASP A 360 3.64 25.00 -17.93
CA ASP A 360 2.94 26.12 -17.28
C ASP A 360 2.64 27.22 -18.32
N LEU A 361 1.37 27.47 -18.58
CA LEU A 361 0.92 28.49 -19.52
C LEU A 361 0.72 29.83 -18.82
N LYS A 362 1.13 30.91 -19.47
CA LYS A 362 0.80 32.27 -19.01
C LYS A 362 -0.56 32.68 -19.55
N PRO A 363 -1.52 33.12 -18.71
CA PRO A 363 -2.80 33.61 -19.14
C PRO A 363 -2.63 34.92 -19.89
N SER A 364 -3.66 35.24 -20.66
CA SER A 364 -3.75 36.52 -21.32
C SER A 364 -3.81 37.64 -20.27
N PRO A 365 -3.01 38.71 -20.41
CA PRO A 365 -3.09 39.88 -19.52
C PRO A 365 -4.40 40.68 -19.69
N ASN A 366 -5.32 40.26 -20.57
CA ASN A 366 -6.60 40.92 -20.80
C ASN A 366 -7.68 40.36 -19.86
N PRO A 367 -8.19 41.15 -18.89
CA PRO A 367 -9.17 40.71 -17.89
C PRO A 367 -10.56 40.39 -18.45
N LYS A 368 -10.82 40.65 -19.74
CA LYS A 368 -12.09 40.29 -20.43
C LYS A 368 -12.04 38.93 -21.13
N ILE A 369 -10.86 38.33 -21.25
CA ILE A 369 -10.73 36.99 -21.84
C ILE A 369 -10.90 36.01 -20.68
N PRO A 370 -11.81 35.02 -20.78
CA PRO A 370 -11.90 33.95 -19.79
C PRO A 370 -10.50 33.42 -19.50
N THR A 371 -10.18 33.13 -18.23
CA THR A 371 -8.87 32.56 -17.88
C THR A 371 -8.67 31.31 -18.72
N ALA A 372 -7.75 31.39 -19.69
CA ALA A 372 -7.38 30.23 -20.48
C ALA A 372 -6.87 29.13 -19.54
N PRO A 373 -6.95 27.85 -19.95
CA PRO A 373 -6.32 26.77 -19.22
C PRO A 373 -4.86 27.11 -18.87
N GLN A 374 -4.45 26.79 -17.65
CA GLN A 374 -3.15 27.21 -17.12
C GLN A 374 -2.06 26.16 -17.36
N ILE A 375 -2.42 24.94 -17.75
CA ILE A 375 -1.47 23.84 -17.93
C ILE A 375 -1.68 23.22 -19.30
N LYS A 376 -0.57 23.04 -20.01
CA LYS A 376 -0.52 22.30 -21.27
C LYS A 376 0.23 21.00 -21.09
N ILE A 377 -0.42 19.90 -21.45
CA ILE A 377 0.12 18.54 -21.36
C ILE A 377 0.35 18.03 -22.79
N THR A 378 1.59 17.73 -23.13
CA THR A 378 1.96 17.14 -24.42
C THR A 378 2.17 15.64 -24.25
N TYR A 379 1.56 14.85 -25.12
CA TYR A 379 1.69 13.41 -25.13
C TYR A 379 1.96 12.86 -26.53
N GLU A 380 2.64 11.73 -26.57
CA GLU A 380 2.88 10.94 -27.76
C GLU A 380 1.85 9.81 -27.84
N THR A 381 1.25 9.64 -29.01
CA THR A 381 0.35 8.53 -29.31
C THR A 381 1.14 7.30 -29.75
N THR A 382 0.50 6.12 -29.76
CA THR A 382 1.08 4.89 -30.31
C THR A 382 1.55 5.04 -31.77
N GLY A 383 0.92 5.92 -32.55
CA GLY A 383 1.34 6.26 -33.92
C GLY A 383 2.43 7.33 -34.00
N SER A 384 3.14 7.61 -32.90
CA SER A 384 4.22 8.60 -32.76
C SER A 384 3.82 10.05 -33.09
N LYS A 385 2.53 10.38 -33.12
CA LYS A 385 2.06 11.77 -33.21
C LYS A 385 2.16 12.42 -31.84
N LYS A 386 2.70 13.64 -31.80
CA LYS A 386 2.65 14.53 -30.64
C LYS A 386 1.36 15.34 -30.65
N LEU A 387 0.57 15.19 -29.60
CA LEU A 387 -0.69 15.89 -29.39
C LEU A 387 -0.65 16.61 -28.04
N THR A 388 -1.61 17.52 -27.83
CA THR A 388 -1.67 18.34 -26.63
C THR A 388 -3.09 18.44 -26.10
N VAL A 389 -3.23 18.43 -24.78
CA VAL A 389 -4.44 18.83 -24.06
C VAL A 389 -4.07 20.02 -23.16
N GLU A 390 -4.99 20.96 -23.02
CA GLU A 390 -4.84 22.11 -22.11
C GLU A 390 -5.95 22.01 -21.06
N SER A 391 -5.59 22.15 -19.78
CA SER A 391 -6.55 22.07 -18.67
C SER A 391 -6.24 23.06 -17.55
N ASP A 392 -7.26 23.37 -16.74
CA ASP A 392 -7.12 24.25 -15.57
C ASP A 392 -6.27 23.58 -14.49
N TYR A 393 -6.49 22.29 -14.28
CA TYR A 393 -5.82 21.48 -13.27
C TYR A 393 -5.13 20.26 -13.88
N LEU A 394 -4.11 19.77 -13.17
CA LEU A 394 -3.37 18.56 -13.50
C LEU A 394 -3.26 17.67 -12.27
N ILE A 395 -3.56 16.38 -12.42
CA ILE A 395 -3.27 15.35 -11.42
C ILE A 395 -2.23 14.38 -11.99
N LEU A 396 -1.11 14.24 -11.31
CA LEU A 396 -0.07 13.28 -11.64
C LEU A 396 -0.30 12.01 -10.82
N ALA A 397 -0.89 10.99 -11.44
CA ALA A 397 -1.24 9.70 -10.81
C ALA A 397 -0.33 8.55 -11.29
N ILE A 398 0.91 8.87 -11.64
CA ILE A 398 1.97 7.93 -12.02
C ILE A 398 3.05 7.86 -10.93
N PRO A 399 3.85 6.77 -10.87
CA PRO A 399 4.98 6.69 -9.94
C PRO A 399 5.96 7.85 -10.12
N ASN A 400 6.59 8.28 -9.03
CA ASN A 400 7.63 9.32 -9.05
C ASN A 400 8.78 8.95 -10.00
N THR A 401 9.15 7.67 -10.04
CA THR A 401 10.18 7.15 -10.94
C THR A 401 9.83 7.32 -12.42
N ALA A 402 8.56 7.14 -12.80
CA ALA A 402 8.08 7.39 -14.16
C ALA A 402 7.99 8.89 -14.47
N LEU A 403 7.61 9.72 -13.49
CA LEU A 403 7.53 11.18 -13.63
C LEU A 403 8.88 11.82 -13.97
N ARG A 404 10.01 11.19 -13.61
CA ARG A 404 11.37 11.64 -13.97
C ARG A 404 11.61 11.73 -15.48
N ALA A 405 10.86 10.97 -16.29
CA ALA A 405 10.98 10.97 -17.75
C ALA A 405 10.16 12.08 -18.42
N ILE A 406 9.37 12.85 -17.68
CA ILE A 406 8.51 13.92 -18.21
C ILE A 406 9.23 15.26 -18.08
N THR A 407 9.36 15.95 -19.21
CA THR A 407 9.95 17.29 -19.26
C THR A 407 8.98 18.32 -18.69
N LYS A 408 9.49 19.24 -17.86
CA LYS A 408 8.69 20.29 -17.22
C LYS A 408 9.22 21.65 -17.64
N SER A 409 8.34 22.60 -17.95
CA SER A 409 8.76 23.98 -18.30
C SER A 409 9.36 24.75 -17.12
N ARG A 410 9.01 24.36 -15.90
CA ARG A 410 9.64 24.81 -14.65
C ARG A 410 9.64 23.64 -13.63
N PRO A 411 10.61 23.58 -12.72
CA PRO A 411 10.61 22.55 -11.68
C PRO A 411 9.43 22.73 -10.71
N PHE A 412 9.08 21.66 -10.01
CA PHE A 412 8.30 21.70 -8.78
C PHE A 412 9.14 22.28 -7.63
N ALA A 413 8.54 22.47 -6.46
CA ALA A 413 9.22 22.82 -5.23
C ALA A 413 10.41 21.88 -5.00
N THR A 414 11.52 22.42 -4.47
CA THR A 414 12.78 21.67 -4.34
C THR A 414 12.62 20.34 -3.61
N ALA A 415 11.85 20.31 -2.51
CA ALA A 415 11.58 19.08 -1.76
C ALA A 415 10.83 18.04 -2.60
N GLN A 416 9.90 18.49 -3.45
CA GLN A 416 9.15 17.62 -4.35
C GLN A 416 10.03 17.06 -5.48
N GLU A 417 10.89 17.88 -6.09
CA GLU A 417 11.85 17.40 -7.09
C GLU A 417 12.86 16.40 -6.50
N GLN A 418 13.31 16.64 -5.26
CA GLN A 418 14.17 15.70 -4.53
C GLN A 418 13.42 14.39 -4.26
N ALA A 419 12.19 14.44 -3.77
CA ALA A 419 11.37 13.25 -3.55
C ALA A 419 11.15 12.45 -4.84
N ILE A 420 10.87 13.14 -5.97
CA ILE A 420 10.70 12.50 -7.28
C ILE A 420 11.95 11.73 -7.71
N ARG A 421 13.13 12.24 -7.36
CA ARG A 421 14.42 11.68 -7.75
C ARG A 421 14.88 10.55 -6.83
N ASP A 422 14.76 10.76 -5.51
CA ASP A 422 15.54 10.01 -4.51
C ASP A 422 14.70 8.99 -3.72
N VAL A 423 13.37 9.11 -3.72
CA VAL A 423 12.52 8.18 -2.95
C VAL A 423 12.74 6.74 -3.43
N ARG A 424 12.94 5.82 -2.47
CA ARG A 424 13.17 4.41 -2.78
C ARG A 424 11.86 3.72 -3.13
N TYR A 425 11.94 2.86 -4.14
CA TYR A 425 10.90 1.90 -4.50
C TYR A 425 11.49 0.50 -4.42
N VAL A 426 10.61 -0.50 -4.29
CA VAL A 426 10.98 -1.93 -4.20
C VAL A 426 10.84 -2.59 -5.56
N GLU A 427 11.86 -3.34 -5.96
CA GLU A 427 11.84 -4.24 -7.10
C GLU A 427 11.08 -5.53 -6.75
N VAL A 428 10.17 -5.95 -7.63
CA VAL A 428 9.45 -7.22 -7.49
C VAL A 428 9.40 -7.94 -8.83
N THR A 429 9.64 -9.25 -8.79
CA THR A 429 9.35 -10.17 -9.89
C THR A 429 8.45 -11.29 -9.39
N LYS A 430 7.32 -11.47 -10.07
CA LYS A 430 6.38 -12.58 -9.83
C LYS A 430 6.41 -13.55 -11.00
N VAL A 431 6.46 -14.85 -10.71
CA VAL A 431 6.29 -15.92 -11.71
C VAL A 431 5.04 -16.70 -11.37
N LEU A 432 4.16 -16.85 -12.37
CA LEU A 432 2.85 -17.47 -12.25
C LEU A 432 2.85 -18.73 -13.10
N LEU A 433 2.42 -19.86 -12.52
CA LEU A 433 2.42 -21.16 -13.20
C LEU A 433 1.04 -21.80 -13.17
N GLN A 434 0.61 -22.35 -14.30
CA GLN A 434 -0.57 -23.20 -14.39
C GLN A 434 -0.19 -24.67 -14.47
N TYR A 435 -0.90 -25.48 -13.70
CA TYR A 435 -0.81 -26.93 -13.73
C TYR A 435 -2.12 -27.59 -14.16
N LYS A 436 -1.98 -28.73 -14.85
CA LYS A 436 -3.07 -29.60 -15.28
C LYS A 436 -3.92 -30.10 -14.11
N THR A 437 -3.30 -30.28 -12.95
CA THR A 437 -3.95 -30.66 -11.69
C THR A 437 -3.35 -29.86 -10.54
N ARG A 438 -4.16 -29.53 -9.53
CA ARG A 438 -3.72 -28.91 -8.26
C ARG A 438 -2.99 -29.94 -7.38
N TRP A 439 -1.82 -30.38 -7.82
CA TRP A 439 -1.02 -31.42 -7.17
C TRP A 439 -0.68 -31.11 -5.70
N TRP A 440 -0.60 -29.83 -5.34
CA TRP A 440 -0.31 -29.39 -3.98
C TRP A 440 -1.42 -29.75 -3.00
N GLU A 441 -2.69 -29.86 -3.41
CA GLU A 441 -3.79 -30.22 -2.50
C GLU A 441 -3.53 -31.55 -1.79
N GLN A 442 -2.97 -32.53 -2.54
CA GLN A 442 -2.62 -33.83 -1.98
C GLN A 442 -1.48 -33.71 -0.97
N ILE A 443 -0.41 -32.96 -1.29
CA ILE A 443 0.72 -32.74 -0.37
C ILE A 443 0.23 -32.10 0.94
N PHE A 444 -0.57 -31.05 0.85
CA PHE A 444 -1.05 -30.36 2.04
C PHE A 444 -1.96 -31.28 2.87
N THR A 445 -2.78 -32.11 2.21
CA THR A 445 -3.62 -33.13 2.87
C THR A 445 -2.78 -34.19 3.58
N ASP A 446 -1.74 -34.72 2.93
CA ASP A 446 -0.85 -35.74 3.49
C ASP A 446 -0.09 -35.25 4.74
N HIS A 447 0.09 -33.93 4.87
CA HIS A 447 0.70 -33.26 6.01
C HIS A 447 -0.31 -32.68 7.02
N ASN A 448 -1.62 -32.86 6.83
CA ASN A 448 -2.69 -32.28 7.65
C ASN A 448 -2.69 -30.73 7.70
N LEU A 449 -2.37 -30.06 6.59
CA LEU A 449 -2.22 -28.60 6.50
C LEU A 449 -3.33 -27.90 5.69
N GLY A 450 -4.39 -28.62 5.30
CA GLY A 450 -5.45 -28.09 4.44
C GLY A 450 -5.13 -28.28 2.96
N THR A 451 -5.35 -27.25 2.14
CA THR A 451 -5.19 -27.32 0.67
C THR A 451 -4.43 -26.15 0.05
N ASP A 452 -4.01 -25.19 0.87
CA ASP A 452 -3.52 -23.87 0.43
C ASP A 452 -2.60 -23.21 1.47
N GLY A 453 -1.92 -22.15 1.05
CA GLY A 453 -1.04 -21.34 1.88
C GLY A 453 0.34 -21.09 1.28
N GLY A 454 1.27 -20.65 2.12
CA GLY A 454 2.61 -20.22 1.72
C GLY A 454 3.67 -21.31 1.82
N LEU A 455 4.68 -21.22 0.95
CA LEU A 455 5.93 -21.96 1.05
C LEU A 455 7.07 -20.95 0.97
N VAL A 456 7.99 -20.98 1.95
CA VAL A 456 9.25 -20.23 1.93
C VAL A 456 10.40 -21.17 1.57
N SER A 457 11.40 -20.66 0.85
CA SER A 457 12.58 -21.44 0.47
C SER A 457 13.82 -20.56 0.29
N ASP A 458 14.99 -21.15 0.47
CA ASP A 458 16.27 -20.55 0.10
C ASP A 458 16.62 -20.71 -1.39
N LEU A 459 15.71 -21.28 -2.19
CA LEU A 459 15.83 -21.37 -3.65
C LEU A 459 15.46 -20.03 -4.33
N PRO A 460 15.87 -19.80 -5.59
CA PRO A 460 15.58 -18.57 -6.33
C PRO A 460 14.11 -18.11 -6.36
N ILE A 461 13.14 -19.01 -6.20
CA ILE A 461 11.71 -18.64 -6.15
C ILE A 461 11.32 -17.89 -4.87
N ARG A 462 12.10 -18.02 -3.79
CA ARG A 462 11.90 -17.48 -2.42
C ARG A 462 10.58 -17.83 -1.78
N TYR A 463 9.47 -17.37 -2.34
CA TYR A 463 8.14 -17.53 -1.79
C TYR A 463 7.13 -17.97 -2.85
N THR A 464 6.36 -19.00 -2.51
CA THR A 464 5.25 -19.51 -3.31
C THR A 464 3.94 -19.36 -2.54
N VAL A 465 2.87 -18.96 -3.24
CA VAL A 465 1.51 -18.97 -2.70
C VAL A 465 0.64 -19.93 -3.49
N PHE A 466 0.07 -20.90 -2.77
CA PHE A 466 -0.96 -21.79 -3.25
C PHE A 466 -2.32 -21.20 -2.90
N PRO A 467 -3.19 -20.92 -3.90
CA PRO A 467 -4.45 -20.21 -3.67
C PRO A 467 -5.44 -21.09 -2.91
N VAL A 468 -6.29 -20.45 -2.11
CA VAL A 468 -7.39 -21.11 -1.41
C VAL A 468 -8.32 -21.78 -2.42
N SER A 469 -8.56 -23.08 -2.23
CA SER A 469 -9.44 -23.84 -3.11
C SER A 469 -10.91 -23.75 -2.72
N LYS A 470 -11.16 -23.66 -1.41
CA LYS A 470 -12.50 -23.55 -0.86
C LYS A 470 -13.17 -22.24 -1.31
N ASP A 471 -14.42 -22.36 -1.74
CA ASP A 471 -15.25 -21.25 -2.22
C ASP A 471 -14.67 -20.48 -3.42
N ASN A 472 -13.59 -20.95 -4.05
CA ASN A 472 -12.94 -20.26 -5.17
C ASN A 472 -13.55 -20.65 -6.52
N ASP A 473 -14.14 -19.67 -7.22
CA ASP A 473 -14.94 -19.91 -8.43
C ASP A 473 -14.13 -20.53 -9.57
N GLN A 474 -12.85 -20.17 -9.72
CA GLN A 474 -12.00 -20.71 -10.79
C GLN A 474 -11.72 -22.22 -10.65
N PHE A 475 -12.03 -22.83 -9.50
CA PHE A 475 -11.78 -24.25 -9.24
C PHE A 475 -13.03 -25.12 -9.16
N LYS A 476 -14.25 -24.54 -9.19
CA LYS A 476 -15.52 -25.29 -9.08
C LYS A 476 -15.71 -26.34 -10.18
N HIS A 477 -15.24 -26.05 -11.40
CA HIS A 477 -15.48 -26.89 -12.58
C HIS A 477 -14.20 -27.34 -13.28
N SER A 478 -13.06 -27.21 -12.62
CA SER A 478 -11.76 -27.56 -13.17
C SER A 478 -10.89 -28.19 -12.11
N ARG A 479 -10.07 -29.16 -12.51
CA ARG A 479 -8.99 -29.71 -11.69
C ARG A 479 -7.68 -28.93 -11.82
N ARG A 480 -7.60 -28.01 -12.79
CA ARG A 480 -6.44 -27.15 -13.01
C ARG A 480 -6.32 -26.10 -11.91
N GLY A 481 -5.14 -25.53 -11.77
CA GLY A 481 -4.95 -24.35 -10.95
C GLY A 481 -3.75 -23.54 -11.40
N ALA A 482 -3.79 -22.24 -11.11
CA ALA A 482 -2.68 -21.33 -11.28
C ALA A 482 -2.16 -20.91 -9.89
N ILE A 483 -0.85 -20.83 -9.73
CA ILE A 483 -0.18 -20.44 -8.49
C ILE A 483 0.76 -19.27 -8.73
N MET A 484 1.04 -18.51 -7.68
CA MET A 484 2.20 -17.61 -7.66
C MET A 484 3.40 -18.44 -7.23
N ALA A 485 4.15 -18.95 -8.20
CA ALA A 485 5.27 -19.87 -7.98
C ALA A 485 6.49 -19.16 -7.40
N ALA A 486 6.73 -17.91 -7.80
CA ALA A 486 7.77 -17.07 -7.23
C ALA A 486 7.21 -15.68 -6.91
N TYR A 487 7.50 -15.19 -5.72
CA TYR A 487 7.32 -13.80 -5.32
C TYR A 487 8.63 -13.32 -4.71
N THR A 488 9.40 -12.60 -5.52
CA THR A 488 10.76 -12.18 -5.18
C THR A 488 10.85 -10.67 -5.05
N PHE A 489 11.79 -10.21 -4.24
CA PHE A 489 11.99 -8.79 -3.91
C PHE A 489 13.46 -8.40 -4.14
N GLU A 490 13.72 -7.12 -4.40
CA GLU A 490 15.07 -6.52 -4.45
C GLU A 490 16.04 -7.29 -5.37
N GLN A 491 17.14 -7.81 -4.84
CA GLN A 491 18.16 -8.51 -5.63
C GLN A 491 17.63 -9.82 -6.23
N ASP A 492 16.82 -10.58 -5.50
CA ASP A 492 16.19 -11.80 -6.03
C ASP A 492 15.27 -11.45 -7.21
N ALA A 493 14.49 -10.37 -7.07
CA ALA A 493 13.63 -9.88 -8.14
C ALA A 493 14.41 -9.43 -9.38
N THR A 494 15.53 -8.73 -9.16
CA THR A 494 16.38 -8.21 -10.25
C THR A 494 17.03 -9.36 -11.02
N ILE A 495 17.58 -10.35 -10.33
CA ILE A 495 18.25 -11.51 -10.94
C ILE A 495 17.23 -12.36 -11.71
N LEU A 496 16.09 -12.67 -11.09
CA LEU A 496 15.03 -13.43 -11.74
C LEU A 496 14.45 -12.66 -12.94
N GLY A 497 14.20 -11.36 -12.77
CA GLY A 497 13.64 -10.48 -13.80
C GLY A 497 14.55 -10.30 -15.02
N ALA A 498 15.87 -10.38 -14.87
CA ALA A 498 16.83 -10.25 -15.96
C ALA A 498 16.87 -11.48 -16.90
N MET A 499 16.29 -12.61 -16.49
CA MET A 499 16.24 -13.82 -17.31
C MET A 499 15.20 -13.69 -18.43
N SER A 500 15.28 -14.53 -19.47
CA SER A 500 14.22 -14.60 -20.48
C SER A 500 12.91 -15.10 -19.85
N PRO A 501 11.73 -14.71 -20.38
CA PRO A 501 10.43 -15.16 -19.85
C PRO A 501 10.33 -16.69 -19.72
N GLU A 502 10.87 -17.44 -20.68
CA GLU A 502 10.87 -18.90 -20.66
C GLU A 502 11.76 -19.45 -19.54
N ARG A 503 12.89 -18.79 -19.26
CA ARG A 503 13.80 -19.21 -18.19
C ARG A 503 13.21 -18.90 -16.80
N GLN A 504 12.50 -17.79 -16.66
CA GLN A 504 11.79 -17.44 -15.42
C GLN A 504 10.76 -18.53 -15.06
N VAL A 505 9.93 -18.92 -16.03
CA VAL A 505 8.94 -20.01 -15.88
C VAL A 505 9.64 -21.33 -15.57
N ARG A 506 10.70 -21.68 -16.33
CA ARG A 506 11.41 -22.95 -16.16
C ARG A 506 12.06 -23.08 -14.79
N ILE A 507 12.78 -22.06 -14.31
CA ILE A 507 13.41 -22.10 -12.98
C ILE A 507 12.36 -22.24 -11.88
N ALA A 508 11.24 -21.52 -11.98
CA ALA A 508 10.20 -21.62 -10.97
C ALA A 508 9.59 -23.04 -10.90
N ALA A 509 9.35 -23.65 -12.06
CA ALA A 509 8.85 -25.02 -12.14
C ALA A 509 9.89 -26.06 -11.65
N GLU A 510 11.16 -25.90 -12.03
CA GLU A 510 12.28 -26.74 -11.57
C GLU A 510 12.45 -26.67 -10.06
N ASN A 511 12.39 -25.47 -9.47
CA ASN A 511 12.50 -25.29 -8.01
C ASN A 511 11.34 -25.95 -7.26
N LEU A 512 10.09 -25.79 -7.71
CA LEU A 512 8.95 -26.47 -7.08
C LEU A 512 9.05 -27.99 -7.19
N HIS A 513 9.58 -28.51 -8.29
CA HIS A 513 9.84 -29.95 -8.42
C HIS A 513 10.94 -30.43 -7.48
N THR A 514 11.99 -29.65 -7.26
CA THR A 514 13.03 -29.95 -6.26
C THR A 514 12.47 -30.00 -4.84
N ILE A 515 11.56 -29.08 -4.50
CA ILE A 515 10.95 -29.00 -3.16
C ILE A 515 9.97 -30.16 -2.92
N PHE A 516 9.21 -30.55 -3.95
CA PHE A 516 8.20 -31.61 -3.89
C PHE A 516 8.37 -32.62 -5.05
N PRO A 517 9.42 -33.45 -5.04
CA PRO A 517 9.71 -34.38 -6.14
C PRO A 517 8.60 -35.42 -6.36
N GLU A 518 7.93 -35.84 -5.28
CA GLU A 518 6.83 -36.81 -5.29
C GLU A 518 5.63 -36.36 -6.13
N ALA A 519 5.44 -35.04 -6.29
CA ALA A 519 4.34 -34.49 -7.08
C ALA A 519 4.56 -34.59 -8.59
N LYS A 520 5.81 -34.83 -9.05
CA LYS A 520 6.19 -34.84 -10.47
C LYS A 520 5.65 -33.60 -11.21
N SER A 521 5.71 -32.44 -10.55
CA SER A 521 5.07 -31.20 -10.99
C SER A 521 5.45 -30.77 -12.41
N LEU A 522 6.67 -31.06 -12.87
CA LEU A 522 7.10 -30.78 -14.25
C LEU A 522 6.26 -31.48 -15.33
N GLU A 523 5.76 -32.69 -15.07
CA GLU A 523 4.88 -33.42 -16.01
C GLU A 523 3.47 -32.81 -16.09
N LEU A 524 3.12 -31.96 -15.12
CA LEU A 524 1.81 -31.34 -14.97
C LEU A 524 1.78 -29.88 -15.42
N LEU A 525 2.94 -29.27 -15.68
CA LEU A 525 3.05 -27.86 -16.08
C LEU A 525 2.42 -27.66 -17.47
N GLU A 526 1.50 -26.73 -17.60
CA GLU A 526 0.81 -26.44 -18.87
C GLU A 526 1.14 -25.03 -19.41
N ALA A 527 1.31 -24.05 -18.53
CA ALA A 527 1.60 -22.67 -18.92
C ALA A 527 2.30 -21.91 -17.79
N GLY A 528 2.93 -20.78 -18.13
CA GLY A 528 3.50 -19.87 -17.16
C GLY A 528 3.75 -18.49 -17.76
N THR A 529 3.78 -17.48 -16.89
CA THR A 529 4.08 -16.09 -17.24
C THR A 529 4.74 -15.40 -16.05
N SER A 530 5.14 -14.14 -16.22
CA SER A 530 5.70 -13.33 -15.16
C SER A 530 5.26 -11.87 -15.23
N GLN A 531 5.25 -11.22 -14.07
CA GLN A 531 5.28 -9.77 -13.96
C GLN A 531 6.65 -9.36 -13.46
N VAL A 532 7.38 -8.57 -14.25
CA VAL A 532 8.73 -8.09 -13.93
C VAL A 532 8.67 -6.57 -13.81
N PHE A 533 8.43 -6.07 -12.60
CA PHE A 533 8.35 -4.61 -12.38
C PHE A 533 9.64 -3.85 -12.71
N PRO A 534 10.86 -4.40 -12.47
CA PRO A 534 12.12 -3.76 -12.89
C PRO A 534 12.20 -3.43 -14.39
N SER A 535 11.48 -4.18 -15.23
CA SER A 535 11.42 -3.98 -16.69
C SER A 535 10.16 -3.26 -17.15
N ASP A 536 9.24 -2.93 -16.23
CA ASP A 536 8.02 -2.20 -16.53
C ASP A 536 8.28 -0.69 -16.49
N GLU A 537 8.51 -0.12 -17.67
CA GLU A 537 8.75 1.32 -17.84
C GLU A 537 7.60 2.17 -17.29
N LEU A 538 6.35 1.74 -17.43
CA LEU A 538 5.17 2.51 -17.01
C LEU A 538 4.97 2.48 -15.50
N ALA A 539 5.37 1.38 -14.85
CA ALA A 539 5.51 1.33 -13.40
C ALA A 539 6.76 2.08 -12.90
N GLY A 540 7.58 2.63 -13.80
CA GLY A 540 8.81 3.33 -13.47
C GLY A 540 9.90 2.39 -12.93
N GLY A 541 9.94 1.15 -13.41
CA GLY A 541 10.96 0.16 -13.07
C GLY A 541 10.85 -0.41 -11.66
N SER A 542 9.67 -0.34 -11.03
CA SER A 542 9.49 -0.80 -9.64
C SER A 542 8.04 -1.11 -9.28
N ALA A 543 7.82 -1.84 -8.20
CA ALA A 543 6.51 -2.34 -7.82
C ALA A 543 5.74 -1.36 -6.93
N PHE A 544 6.41 -0.77 -5.93
CA PHE A 544 5.80 0.23 -5.05
C PHE A 544 6.82 1.03 -4.27
N CYS A 545 6.41 2.22 -3.85
CA CYS A 545 7.18 3.09 -2.97
C CYS A 545 7.45 2.36 -1.66
N TYR A 546 8.66 2.47 -1.14
CA TYR A 546 8.97 1.95 0.18
C TYR A 546 10.21 2.67 0.68
N PHE A 547 10.03 3.58 1.63
CA PHE A 547 11.08 4.52 2.02
C PHE A 547 12.36 3.82 2.46
N GLY A 548 13.49 4.39 2.03
CA GLY A 548 14.79 4.16 2.65
C GLY A 548 14.91 4.91 4.00
N PRO A 549 16.01 4.71 4.73
CA PRO A 549 16.24 5.38 6.01
C PRO A 549 16.21 6.91 5.87
N GLY A 550 15.42 7.58 6.71
CA GLY A 550 15.26 9.03 6.79
C GLY A 550 14.31 9.64 5.76
N GLN A 551 13.88 8.86 4.76
CA GLN A 551 13.09 9.37 3.65
C GLN A 551 11.64 9.66 4.05
N LYS A 552 11.10 9.00 5.09
CA LYS A 552 9.72 9.23 5.53
C LYS A 552 9.55 10.67 6.01
N LYS A 553 10.40 11.12 6.92
CA LYS A 553 10.37 12.52 7.40
C LYS A 553 10.69 13.51 6.30
N GLN A 554 11.61 13.15 5.42
CA GLN A 554 12.14 14.08 4.44
C GLN A 554 11.15 14.35 3.30
N TYR A 555 10.41 13.33 2.85
CA TYR A 555 9.69 13.38 1.57
C TYR A 555 8.19 13.19 1.65
N LEU A 556 7.65 12.54 2.70
CA LEU A 556 6.24 12.16 2.71
C LEU A 556 5.28 13.35 2.63
N GLU A 557 5.55 14.41 3.39
CA GLU A 557 4.73 15.63 3.35
C GLU A 557 4.81 16.29 1.97
N ALA A 558 6.03 16.49 1.45
CA ALA A 558 6.26 17.09 0.14
C ALA A 558 5.52 16.34 -0.98
N MET A 559 5.53 15.00 -0.96
CA MET A 559 4.84 14.17 -1.96
C MET A 559 3.31 14.29 -1.92
N CYS A 560 2.74 14.74 -0.80
CA CYS A 560 1.30 15.01 -0.65
C CYS A 560 0.92 16.45 -1.02
N GLU A 561 1.89 17.36 -1.11
CA GLU A 561 1.66 18.77 -1.37
C GLU A 561 1.36 19.05 -2.85
N SER A 562 0.40 19.93 -3.08
CA SER A 562 0.07 20.47 -4.40
C SER A 562 1.02 21.60 -4.80
N ASP A 563 1.26 21.78 -6.10
CA ASP A 563 2.24 22.73 -6.62
C ASP A 563 1.71 23.58 -7.80
N TRP A 564 2.62 24.37 -8.38
CA TRP A 564 2.42 25.35 -9.45
C TRP A 564 1.36 26.39 -9.08
N LYS A 565 1.67 27.16 -8.05
CA LYS A 565 0.85 28.30 -7.60
C LYS A 565 0.94 29.48 -8.57
N TRP A 566 -0.14 30.24 -8.62
CA TRP A 566 -0.23 31.51 -9.36
C TRP A 566 0.53 32.63 -8.64
N PRO A 567 1.24 33.56 -9.31
CA PRO A 567 2.05 34.58 -8.64
C PRO A 567 1.25 35.58 -7.75
N GLU A 568 1.97 36.13 -6.78
CA GLU A 568 1.54 36.81 -5.53
C GLU A 568 0.64 38.06 -5.69
N SER A 569 0.49 38.60 -6.89
CA SER A 569 -0.33 39.80 -7.11
C SER A 569 -1.81 39.53 -7.41
N SER A 570 -2.22 38.26 -7.49
CA SER A 570 -3.61 37.90 -7.74
C SER A 570 -4.28 37.33 -6.49
N ARG A 571 -5.58 37.58 -6.33
CA ARG A 571 -6.46 36.88 -5.37
C ARG A 571 -6.60 35.36 -5.66
N LEU A 572 -5.83 34.80 -6.62
CA LEU A 572 -5.94 33.46 -7.20
C LEU A 572 -4.67 32.58 -6.97
N GLY A 573 -3.86 32.85 -5.94
CA GLY A 573 -2.62 32.15 -5.55
C GLY A 573 -2.73 30.64 -5.20
N LYS A 574 -3.70 29.94 -5.76
CA LYS A 574 -4.03 28.55 -5.50
C LYS A 574 -3.19 27.60 -6.39
N PRO A 575 -2.91 26.38 -5.90
CA PRO A 575 -2.19 25.36 -6.68
C PRO A 575 -2.99 24.90 -7.91
N ARG A 576 -2.27 24.31 -8.87
CA ARG A 576 -2.85 23.80 -10.13
C ARG A 576 -2.40 22.38 -10.46
N VAL A 577 -1.30 21.91 -9.86
CA VAL A 577 -0.78 20.55 -10.04
C VAL A 577 -0.92 19.78 -8.71
N PHE A 578 -1.49 18.58 -8.78
CA PHE A 578 -1.71 17.71 -7.63
C PHE A 578 -1.04 16.35 -7.87
N PHE A 579 -0.56 15.72 -6.80
CA PHE A 579 0.15 14.44 -6.86
C PHE A 579 -0.66 13.34 -6.18
N ALA A 580 -0.90 12.27 -6.92
CA ALA A 580 -1.64 11.10 -6.49
C ALA A 580 -0.78 9.84 -6.64
N GLY A 581 -1.36 8.67 -6.41
CA GLY A 581 -0.64 7.38 -6.35
C GLY A 581 -0.25 7.01 -4.92
N GLU A 582 0.05 5.73 -4.71
CA GLU A 582 0.33 5.21 -3.36
C GLU A 582 1.54 5.87 -2.70
N GLN A 583 2.51 6.37 -3.49
CA GLN A 583 3.67 7.10 -2.97
C GLN A 583 3.31 8.42 -2.29
N ALA A 584 2.13 8.98 -2.61
CA ALA A 584 1.60 10.21 -2.04
C ALA A 584 0.55 9.90 -0.96
N SER A 585 0.75 8.79 -0.25
CA SER A 585 -0.01 8.27 0.90
C SER A 585 0.98 7.61 1.87
N TYR A 586 0.57 7.41 3.13
CA TYR A 586 1.37 6.71 4.14
C TYR A 586 1.16 5.20 4.02
N THR A 587 0.21 4.75 3.20
CA THR A 587 -0.16 3.35 2.97
C THR A 587 0.48 2.80 1.71
N HIS A 588 1.81 2.85 1.67
CA HIS A 588 2.61 2.36 0.55
C HIS A 588 2.35 0.88 0.24
N GLY A 589 2.42 0.51 -1.04
CA GLY A 589 2.25 -0.88 -1.48
C GLY A 589 0.80 -1.41 -1.46
N TRP A 590 -0.17 -0.57 -1.08
CA TRP A 590 -1.57 -0.95 -0.95
C TRP A 590 -2.50 -0.11 -1.82
N ILE A 591 -3.52 -0.74 -2.40
CA ILE A 591 -4.56 -0.05 -3.20
C ILE A 591 -5.27 1.04 -2.38
N GLN A 592 -5.47 0.79 -1.07
CA GLN A 592 -6.03 1.75 -0.12
C GLN A 592 -5.28 3.09 -0.17
N GLY A 593 -3.95 3.09 -0.12
CA GLY A 593 -3.15 4.31 -0.19
C GLY A 593 -3.26 5.03 -1.53
N ALA A 594 -3.34 4.28 -2.63
CA ALA A 594 -3.59 4.87 -3.94
C ALA A 594 -4.96 5.56 -4.02
N MET A 595 -6.01 4.96 -3.43
CA MET A 595 -7.35 5.56 -3.38
C MET A 595 -7.38 6.81 -2.47
N GLU A 596 -6.74 6.75 -1.30
CA GLU A 596 -6.59 7.90 -0.38
C GLU A 596 -5.98 9.11 -1.11
N ALA A 597 -4.85 8.91 -1.79
CA ALA A 597 -4.18 9.98 -2.53
C ALA A 597 -5.04 10.54 -3.67
N GLY A 598 -5.79 9.67 -4.37
CA GLY A 598 -6.71 10.08 -5.42
C GLY A 598 -7.83 10.97 -4.89
N LEU A 599 -8.48 10.55 -3.80
CA LEU A 599 -9.56 11.31 -3.15
C LEU A 599 -9.05 12.64 -2.55
N ARG A 600 -7.84 12.67 -1.99
CA ARG A 600 -7.19 13.93 -1.58
C ARG A 600 -7.06 14.89 -2.75
N CYS A 601 -6.63 14.42 -3.92
CA CYS A 601 -6.56 15.27 -5.12
C CYS A 601 -7.93 15.77 -5.57
N VAL A 602 -9.01 14.99 -5.40
CA VAL A 602 -10.39 15.46 -5.65
C VAL A 602 -10.69 16.68 -4.79
N GLN A 603 -10.42 16.62 -3.49
CA GLN A 603 -10.66 17.73 -2.56
C GLN A 603 -9.79 18.95 -2.89
N GLN A 604 -8.50 18.75 -3.14
CA GLN A 604 -7.57 19.83 -3.45
C GLN A 604 -7.95 20.56 -4.76
N ALA A 605 -8.33 19.82 -5.80
CA ALA A 605 -8.79 20.39 -7.07
C ALA A 605 -10.14 21.10 -6.90
N TYR A 606 -11.10 20.46 -6.20
CA TYR A 606 -12.40 21.05 -5.91
C TYR A 606 -12.30 22.35 -5.12
N ALA A 607 -11.58 22.39 -3.99
CA ALA A 607 -11.37 23.59 -3.20
C ALA A 607 -10.61 24.69 -3.99
N SER A 608 -9.76 24.28 -4.93
CA SER A 608 -9.10 25.21 -5.83
C SER A 608 -10.04 25.83 -6.86
N ALA A 609 -11.11 25.14 -7.25
CA ALA A 609 -12.07 25.54 -8.27
C ALA A 609 -13.27 26.35 -7.74
N THR A 610 -13.68 26.14 -6.49
CA THR A 610 -14.90 26.73 -5.90
C THR A 610 -14.65 27.93 -5.00
N ASP A 611 -13.46 28.54 -5.05
CA ASP A 611 -13.10 29.71 -4.23
C ASP A 611 -13.17 29.53 -2.70
N LEU A 612 -13.35 28.31 -2.19
CA LEU A 612 -13.21 28.03 -0.75
C LEU A 612 -11.78 28.33 -0.31
N VAL A 613 -11.66 29.25 0.65
CA VAL A 613 -10.41 29.55 1.35
C VAL A 613 -10.26 28.50 2.44
N VAL A 614 -9.26 27.63 2.31
CA VAL A 614 -8.77 26.87 3.45
C VAL A 614 -7.96 27.85 4.31
N THR A 615 -8.62 28.51 5.25
CA THR A 615 -7.97 29.38 6.23
C THR A 615 -7.28 28.52 7.27
N VAL A 616 -5.95 28.45 7.21
CA VAL A 616 -5.13 27.92 8.30
C VAL A 616 -5.20 28.92 9.45
N ARG A 617 -5.99 28.64 10.48
CA ARG A 617 -5.89 29.37 11.74
C ARG A 617 -4.70 28.79 12.51
N ASP A 618 -3.54 29.43 12.35
CA ASP A 618 -2.48 29.31 13.34
C ASP A 618 -3.04 29.80 14.67
N GLY A 619 -2.93 28.96 15.71
CA GLY A 619 -3.31 29.30 17.07
C GLY A 619 -2.56 30.52 17.57
N LYS A 620 -3.20 31.68 17.47
CA LYS A 620 -3.01 32.83 18.33
C LYS A 620 -4.38 33.41 18.64
N GLU A 621 -4.98 32.88 19.68
CA GLU A 621 -6.09 33.55 20.36
C GLU A 621 -5.58 34.80 21.07
N GLU A 622 -6.41 35.84 20.92
CA GLU A 622 -6.67 36.93 21.87
C GLU A 622 -5.58 37.99 22.11
N GLN A 623 -5.82 39.17 21.53
CA GLN A 623 -6.02 40.41 22.31
C GLN A 623 -6.61 41.51 21.42
N GLU A 624 -7.93 41.52 21.28
CA GLU A 624 -8.68 42.77 21.06
C GLU A 624 -9.96 42.71 21.88
N GLY A 625 -9.98 43.49 22.95
CA GLY A 625 -11.11 43.61 23.84
C GLY A 625 -10.73 44.32 25.14
N GLU A 626 -10.57 45.64 25.08
CA GLU A 626 -11.11 46.56 26.09
C GLU A 626 -11.00 48.00 25.57
N GLU A 627 -12.14 48.56 25.17
CA GLU A 627 -12.35 50.00 25.10
C GLU A 627 -12.38 50.56 26.53
N GLY A 628 -11.71 51.70 26.78
CA GLY A 628 -11.93 52.45 28.01
C GLY A 628 -10.91 53.55 28.32
N GLU A 629 -11.39 54.79 28.17
CA GLU A 629 -11.02 55.99 28.96
C GLU A 629 -9.80 56.83 28.56
N GLU A 630 -10.15 58.00 27.99
CA GLU A 630 -9.73 59.35 28.37
C GLU A 630 -8.35 59.55 29.03
N GLY A 631 -7.50 60.36 28.40
CA GLY A 631 -6.32 60.90 29.09
C GLY A 631 -5.38 61.73 28.22
N VAL A 632 -5.59 63.03 28.24
CA VAL A 632 -4.71 64.12 27.77
C VAL A 632 -3.26 63.93 28.23
N VAL A 633 -2.29 64.31 27.37
CA VAL A 633 -1.17 65.25 27.62
C VAL A 633 0.05 64.93 26.73
N THR A 634 0.52 65.99 26.06
CA THR A 634 1.78 66.27 25.36
C THR A 634 3.03 65.58 25.95
N GLU A 635 4.08 65.21 25.19
CA GLU A 635 4.95 65.99 24.28
C GLU A 635 5.68 65.04 23.32
#